data_AF-A0A0V1JCL0-F1
#
_entry.id   AF-A0A0V1JCL0-F1
#
_cell.length_a   1.000
_cell.length_b   1.000
_cell.length_c   1.000
_cell.angle_alpha   90.00
_cell.angle_beta   90.00
_cell.angle_gamma   90.00
#
_symmetry.space_group_name_H-M   'P 1'
#
loop_
_entity.id
_entity.type
_entity.pdbx_description
1 polymer ?
#
loop_
_entity_poly.entity_id
_entity_poly.type
_entity_poly.pdbx_seq_one_letter_code
_entity_poly.pdbx_strand_id
1 'polypeptide(L)'
;LQFESFVSLLSLFGQCVSLVCSSKKMATNYCCIISWAFLFCVLICEAFEDAQSHVKPPGMRPAPKLTYDFSACSLDISRHCVPVVQVTDLTLLQCLIDAGLQDNSLSPGCQQTLWNIKLNLTLDAQFLNIAAKYCQKEFNQFPECRVVSPVDQQQNRAHMLSCMAERKENMSAGQCRDFLTQIEMFVFTDFRLIGRFVTACKDDVVKLNCGQLVLSSDVRGEMHSQGATLDCLMRKLVEHPDQELISRQCRHEITRIAELQSDDFHLDRTLFFACRDDRERFCRDVWSGDGRVLQCLINHRMDRGMSSDCASALLLREQMIASDYHISHPLVRACQKEVEKYKCAPQDQSSDSMYYLLSYVLLCLENVLHLGIAVDRDCQAQIVEHRRMLMSDYRLAPELIITCARDLETYCKKEAADGSKALHCLMKASQMHPTEMNPSCIQAIVGVLKVADVSTNYKVDEVLYNDCKSIIENECQSDVSNEADMLSCLMNHLDSPDLSEECENRILEIQYFLSRDFTLDSQLYEACHKDAVEKCHAQKNWHETSVGSKGIMGPEPGYLVLTCLYRHAYDEVDAKLSASCLKEVRRVMRERSVSVRLMPEIADACFNDLAEKCSRKTGVGEELMCLQEMFQKLEPNCQDAVRKYTMMQSRDFRLNQALSKACRQVVKIYCLEFAHEEVDNGDIMDCLLEHKGVPEMNHKCRAYVSHTELISMKDYRFTFKFRQACRSDVEQYCTSKTDNADKYSRSNVVHCLSEILIVRIMLGEGPELKKECRKQLRAEYLKLDNAERIIDPELMDVCEADISKNGCQLYETTMLVTECLKEHKLDLEPACRKYIFRKEKLEFNDNTFDGMLQRVCSTEIRKLCSNVGHENVLHCLEGHKDDLAMSDDCAELVSKRQHEQASDIRLMPVLYSSCSKEIRELCKNEYALLKSFPDEDIQGKVIGCLRQWLTEDNSKMSDKCRVELKHVIYNTELDPTLDIPFYSACKSELDRLCADGYATGIGGHRGILECIKARYAEGTVKDETCKQQILRVMKEELADIHLDVNLYQACAMDVRHYCDDVQSGDSKILSCLLSAAQSSNARLSDECRSKLQDRQLIWAKAIKERRDVRPPETVVEFAHFVAGSPARSSLLLALMMSLLIFFACGMVCGRITRRIRRDLKNR
;
A
#
# COMPACT_ATOMS: atom_id res chain seq x y z
N LEU A 1 0.63 -22.21 -50.58
CA LEU A 1 2.01 -22.56 -50.16
C LEU A 1 3.14 -21.79 -50.88
N GLN A 2 2.89 -20.67 -51.57
CA GLN A 2 3.94 -19.78 -52.09
C GLN A 2 3.57 -18.29 -51.91
N PHE A 3 3.30 -17.87 -50.68
CA PHE A 3 3.15 -16.45 -50.34
C PHE A 3 3.81 -16.09 -48.99
N GLU A 4 3.89 -17.05 -48.05
CA GLU A 4 4.60 -16.85 -46.76
C GLU A 4 6.13 -16.77 -46.88
N SER A 5 6.73 -17.28 -47.96
CA SER A 5 8.18 -17.19 -48.17
C SER A 5 8.63 -15.82 -48.70
N PHE A 6 7.74 -15.01 -49.27
CA PHE A 6 8.09 -13.71 -49.86
C PHE A 6 8.09 -12.58 -48.81
N VAL A 7 7.17 -12.64 -47.85
CA VAL A 7 7.08 -11.67 -46.74
C VAL A 7 8.21 -11.86 -45.72
N SER A 8 8.64 -13.10 -45.50
CA SER A 8 9.77 -13.42 -44.61
C SER A 8 11.13 -12.95 -45.17
N LEU A 9 11.27 -12.87 -46.50
CA LEU A 9 12.48 -12.39 -47.17
C LEU A 9 12.60 -10.85 -47.13
N LEU A 10 11.47 -10.14 -47.15
CA LEU A 10 11.42 -8.67 -47.03
C LEU A 10 11.71 -8.16 -45.61
N SER A 11 11.31 -8.90 -44.58
CA SER A 11 11.61 -8.54 -43.18
C SER A 11 13.09 -8.76 -42.83
N LEU A 12 13.71 -9.82 -43.36
CA LEU A 12 15.14 -10.09 -43.23
C LEU A 12 16.01 -9.04 -43.96
N PHE A 13 15.55 -8.54 -45.11
CA PHE A 13 16.26 -7.48 -45.84
C PHE A 13 16.21 -6.12 -45.13
N GLY A 14 15.09 -5.79 -44.49
CA GLY A 14 14.94 -4.58 -43.68
C GLY A 14 15.83 -4.57 -42.42
N GLN A 15 16.03 -5.74 -41.79
CA GLN A 15 16.91 -5.88 -40.63
C GLN A 15 18.41 -5.80 -41.02
N CYS A 16 18.81 -6.30 -42.19
CA CYS A 16 20.18 -6.15 -42.69
C CYS A 16 20.56 -4.69 -43.03
N VAL A 17 19.62 -3.89 -43.54
CA VAL A 17 19.89 -2.48 -43.90
C VAL A 17 20.04 -1.58 -42.66
N SER A 18 19.32 -1.88 -41.57
CA SER A 18 19.44 -1.13 -40.31
C SER A 18 20.76 -1.43 -39.57
N LEU A 19 21.26 -2.67 -39.61
CA LEU A 19 22.53 -3.06 -38.96
C LEU A 19 23.78 -2.48 -39.66
N VAL A 20 23.75 -2.26 -40.97
CA VAL A 20 24.93 -1.79 -41.73
C VAL A 20 25.16 -0.28 -41.58
N CYS A 21 24.17 0.50 -41.14
CA CYS A 21 24.27 1.96 -41.00
C CYS A 21 24.78 2.47 -39.63
N SER A 22 25.06 1.60 -38.65
CA SER A 22 25.50 2.05 -37.30
C SER A 22 27.03 2.05 -37.09
N SER A 23 27.83 1.62 -38.06
CA SER A 23 29.30 1.60 -37.92
C SER A 23 29.97 2.79 -38.60
N LYS A 24 30.46 3.73 -37.78
CA LYS A 24 31.34 4.85 -38.21
C LYS A 24 32.66 4.30 -38.75
N LYS A 25 32.75 4.12 -40.07
CA LYS A 25 33.94 4.33 -40.95
C LYS A 25 33.87 3.37 -42.15
N MET A 26 33.35 3.85 -43.29
CA MET A 26 33.98 3.77 -44.62
C MET A 26 32.94 3.99 -45.74
N ALA A 27 33.32 4.90 -46.65
CA ALA A 27 33.01 4.92 -48.08
C ALA A 27 31.54 5.06 -48.54
N THR A 28 31.24 6.30 -48.87
CA THR A 28 30.09 6.93 -49.55
C THR A 28 29.63 6.35 -50.90
N ASN A 29 30.09 5.18 -51.35
CA ASN A 29 29.79 4.67 -52.70
C ASN A 29 28.74 3.54 -52.79
N TYR A 30 28.33 2.91 -51.68
CA TYR A 30 27.32 1.84 -51.71
C TYR A 30 25.87 2.32 -51.52
N CYS A 31 25.62 3.49 -50.93
CA CYS A 31 24.27 4.05 -50.78
C CYS A 31 23.64 4.50 -52.11
N CYS A 32 24.43 5.02 -53.06
CA CYS A 32 23.89 5.47 -54.35
C CYS A 32 23.36 4.31 -55.22
N ILE A 33 23.96 3.12 -55.13
CA ILE A 33 23.56 1.97 -55.95
C ILE A 33 22.22 1.38 -55.47
N ILE A 34 21.99 1.36 -54.16
CA ILE A 34 20.75 0.83 -53.55
C ILE A 34 19.59 1.83 -53.77
N SER A 35 19.86 3.13 -53.74
CA SER A 35 18.86 4.17 -54.05
C SER A 35 18.42 4.15 -55.53
N TRP A 36 19.32 3.80 -56.46
CA TRP A 36 18.99 3.62 -57.87
C TRP A 36 18.18 2.34 -58.14
N ALA A 37 18.44 1.25 -57.42
CA ALA A 37 17.65 0.01 -57.54
C ALA A 37 16.21 0.17 -57.02
N PHE A 38 16.02 0.99 -55.97
CA PHE A 38 14.69 1.33 -55.44
C PHE A 38 13.90 2.21 -56.43
N LEU A 39 14.55 3.20 -57.05
CA LEU A 39 13.93 4.03 -58.09
C LEU A 39 13.57 3.22 -59.35
N PHE A 40 14.40 2.24 -59.71
CA PHE A 40 14.15 1.35 -60.86
C PHE A 40 13.01 0.36 -60.59
N CYS A 41 12.84 -0.13 -59.35
CA CYS A 41 11.68 -0.96 -58.96
C CYS A 41 10.38 -0.16 -58.87
N VAL A 42 10.42 1.09 -58.40
CA VAL A 42 9.26 1.98 -58.36
C VAL A 42 8.83 2.38 -59.79
N LEU A 43 9.78 2.67 -60.70
CA LEU A 43 9.49 2.94 -62.11
C LEU A 43 8.99 1.72 -62.90
N ILE A 44 9.33 0.48 -62.48
CA ILE A 44 8.78 -0.75 -63.09
C ILE A 44 7.38 -1.07 -62.53
N CYS A 45 7.07 -0.71 -61.28
CA CYS A 45 5.71 -0.85 -60.73
C CYS A 45 4.73 0.19 -61.29
N GLU A 46 5.15 1.44 -61.51
CA GLU A 46 4.31 2.46 -62.17
C GLU A 46 4.11 2.21 -63.68
N ALA A 47 4.93 1.36 -64.31
CA ALA A 47 4.75 0.92 -65.70
C ALA A 47 3.88 -0.34 -65.85
N PHE A 48 3.39 -0.93 -64.74
CA PHE A 48 2.52 -2.12 -64.77
C PHE A 48 1.04 -1.82 -64.53
N GLU A 49 0.66 -0.56 -64.25
CA GLU A 49 -0.73 -0.11 -64.17
C GLU A 49 -1.33 0.37 -65.49
N ASP A 50 -0.56 0.44 -66.59
CA ASP A 50 -1.06 0.87 -67.91
C ASP A 50 -0.99 -0.22 -69.01
N ALA A 51 -0.80 -1.49 -68.62
CA ALA A 51 -0.66 -2.61 -69.55
C ALA A 51 -1.55 -3.83 -69.23
N GLN A 52 -2.85 -3.62 -69.04
CA GLN A 52 -3.87 -4.66 -69.29
C GLN A 52 -5.04 -4.14 -70.14
N SER A 53 -4.71 -3.38 -71.19
CA SER A 53 -5.54 -3.36 -72.40
C SER A 53 -4.83 -4.19 -73.47
N HIS A 54 -5.58 -5.11 -74.09
CA HIS A 54 -5.17 -6.00 -75.20
C HIS A 54 -4.44 -7.30 -74.87
N VAL A 55 -5.18 -8.27 -74.36
CA VAL A 55 -5.03 -9.67 -74.79
C VAL A 55 -6.22 -10.03 -75.67
N LYS A 56 -6.00 -10.14 -76.98
CA LYS A 56 -6.98 -10.73 -77.92
C LYS A 56 -7.01 -12.25 -77.71
N PRO A 57 -8.17 -12.91 -77.52
CA PRO A 57 -8.25 -14.36 -77.67
C PRO A 57 -8.25 -14.73 -79.16
N PRO A 58 -7.77 -15.94 -79.53
CA PRO A 58 -7.75 -16.38 -80.92
C PRO A 58 -9.18 -16.73 -81.37
N GLY A 59 -9.59 -16.14 -82.50
CA GLY A 59 -10.67 -16.59 -83.38
C GLY A 59 -11.91 -17.24 -82.74
N MET A 60 -12.88 -16.44 -82.32
CA MET A 60 -14.30 -16.83 -82.29
C MET A 60 -15.14 -15.81 -83.05
N ARG A 61 -16.09 -16.31 -83.85
CA ARG A 61 -17.06 -15.54 -84.66
C ARG A 61 -17.83 -14.52 -83.78
N PRO A 62 -18.37 -13.42 -84.34
CA PRO A 62 -19.08 -12.42 -83.55
C PRO A 62 -20.26 -13.07 -82.81
N ALA A 63 -20.19 -13.09 -81.48
CA ALA A 63 -21.32 -13.42 -80.64
C ALA A 63 -22.39 -12.31 -80.80
N PRO A 64 -23.69 -12.66 -80.73
CA PRO A 64 -24.75 -11.65 -80.67
C PRO A 64 -24.50 -10.71 -79.48
N LYS A 65 -24.92 -9.44 -79.58
CA LYS A 65 -24.85 -8.50 -78.43
C LYS A 65 -25.53 -9.15 -77.23
N LEU A 66 -24.74 -9.52 -76.21
CA LEU A 66 -25.25 -9.88 -74.89
C LEU A 66 -25.98 -8.67 -74.32
N THR A 67 -27.15 -8.89 -73.74
CA THR A 67 -28.03 -7.84 -73.22
C THR A 67 -27.56 -7.38 -71.83
N TYR A 68 -26.96 -8.29 -71.06
CA TYR A 68 -26.45 -8.04 -69.72
C TYR A 68 -24.92 -7.91 -69.72
N ASP A 69 -24.40 -7.09 -68.81
CA ASP A 69 -22.96 -6.93 -68.61
C ASP A 69 -22.42 -8.03 -67.67
N PHE A 70 -21.55 -8.88 -68.21
CA PHE A 70 -20.86 -9.94 -67.48
C PHE A 70 -19.37 -9.64 -67.24
N SER A 71 -18.93 -8.38 -67.39
CA SER A 71 -17.52 -7.97 -67.26
C SER A 71 -16.87 -8.43 -65.94
N ALA A 72 -17.58 -8.29 -64.82
CA ALA A 72 -17.15 -8.74 -63.49
C ALA A 72 -17.01 -10.27 -63.35
N CYS A 73 -17.62 -11.06 -64.25
CA CYS A 73 -17.56 -12.52 -64.29
C CYS A 73 -16.52 -13.05 -65.29
N SER A 74 -15.76 -12.19 -65.98
CA SER A 74 -14.89 -12.59 -67.09
C SER A 74 -13.90 -13.71 -66.74
N LEU A 75 -13.29 -13.66 -65.56
CA LEU A 75 -12.38 -14.69 -65.06
C LEU A 75 -13.10 -16.01 -64.75
N ASP A 76 -14.29 -15.93 -64.14
CA ASP A 76 -15.09 -17.11 -63.75
C ASP A 76 -15.69 -17.82 -64.97
N ILE A 77 -16.12 -17.05 -65.97
CA ILE A 77 -16.57 -17.57 -67.28
C ILE A 77 -15.44 -18.37 -67.95
N SER A 78 -14.22 -17.85 -67.92
CA SER A 78 -13.05 -18.51 -68.51
C SER A 78 -12.62 -19.78 -67.76
N ARG A 79 -13.01 -19.92 -66.49
CA ARG A 79 -12.67 -21.08 -65.65
C ARG A 79 -13.73 -22.17 -65.70
N HIS A 80 -15.01 -21.79 -65.70
CA HIS A 80 -16.11 -22.74 -65.50
C HIS A 80 -16.99 -22.94 -66.75
N CYS A 81 -17.03 -21.99 -67.69
CA CYS A 81 -18.00 -21.98 -68.80
C CYS A 81 -17.41 -22.17 -70.20
N VAL A 82 -16.16 -22.66 -70.26
CA VAL A 82 -15.41 -22.90 -71.51
C VAL A 82 -16.09 -23.83 -72.53
N PRO A 83 -16.90 -24.85 -72.17
CA PRO A 83 -17.50 -25.75 -73.16
C PRO A 83 -18.85 -25.28 -73.76
N VAL A 84 -19.29 -24.03 -73.57
CA VAL A 84 -20.60 -23.57 -74.08
C VAL A 84 -20.53 -23.23 -75.59
N VAL A 85 -21.11 -24.10 -76.43
CA VAL A 85 -21.04 -24.05 -77.92
C VAL A 85 -21.84 -22.89 -78.54
N GLN A 86 -22.82 -22.33 -77.84
CA GLN A 86 -23.56 -21.12 -78.24
C GLN A 86 -23.72 -20.19 -77.03
N VAL A 87 -23.06 -19.02 -77.07
CA VAL A 87 -23.10 -18.04 -75.98
C VAL A 87 -24.31 -17.13 -76.15
N THR A 88 -25.38 -17.44 -75.43
CA THR A 88 -26.51 -16.54 -75.18
C THR A 88 -26.52 -16.09 -73.72
N ASP A 89 -27.22 -14.99 -73.40
CA ASP A 89 -27.36 -14.49 -72.03
C ASP A 89 -27.84 -15.60 -71.06
N LEU A 90 -28.83 -16.41 -71.45
CA LEU A 90 -29.38 -17.49 -70.62
C LEU A 90 -28.45 -18.70 -70.47
N THR A 91 -27.74 -19.11 -71.53
CA THR A 91 -26.81 -20.25 -71.45
C THR A 91 -25.57 -19.92 -70.62
N LEU A 92 -25.11 -18.67 -70.67
CA LEU A 92 -24.00 -18.18 -69.86
C LEU A 92 -24.43 -18.04 -68.40
N LEU A 93 -25.63 -17.49 -68.17
CA LEU A 93 -26.24 -17.42 -66.86
C LEU A 93 -26.39 -18.82 -66.25
N GLN A 94 -26.98 -19.79 -66.97
CA GLN A 94 -27.14 -21.17 -66.50
C GLN A 94 -25.81 -21.80 -66.08
N CYS A 95 -24.77 -21.65 -66.91
CA CYS A 95 -23.45 -22.20 -66.59
C CYS A 95 -22.84 -21.60 -65.32
N LEU A 96 -22.92 -20.27 -65.16
CA LEU A 96 -22.42 -19.60 -63.96
C LEU A 96 -23.22 -20.02 -62.72
N ILE A 97 -24.54 -20.16 -62.86
CA ILE A 97 -25.43 -20.65 -61.79
C ILE A 97 -25.05 -22.07 -61.37
N ASP A 98 -24.87 -22.98 -62.32
CA ASP A 98 -24.50 -24.37 -62.07
C ASP A 98 -23.09 -24.48 -61.42
N ALA A 99 -22.14 -23.65 -61.86
CA ALA A 99 -20.81 -23.57 -61.26
C ALA A 99 -20.85 -23.05 -59.82
N GLY A 100 -21.69 -22.04 -59.55
CA GLY A 100 -21.93 -21.52 -58.21
C GLY A 100 -22.56 -22.54 -57.26
N LEU A 101 -23.49 -23.37 -57.76
CA LEU A 101 -24.18 -24.41 -57.00
C LEU A 101 -23.30 -25.62 -56.66
N GLN A 102 -22.29 -25.92 -57.47
CA GLN A 102 -21.44 -27.11 -57.28
C GLN A 102 -20.25 -26.87 -56.34
N ASP A 103 -19.49 -25.79 -56.52
CA ASP A 103 -18.18 -25.60 -55.86
C ASP A 103 -18.01 -24.27 -55.11
N ASN A 104 -19.04 -23.40 -55.06
CA ASN A 104 -18.95 -22.02 -54.56
C ASN A 104 -17.77 -21.21 -55.15
N SER A 105 -17.32 -21.57 -56.36
CA SER A 105 -16.02 -21.15 -56.89
C SER A 105 -16.03 -19.78 -57.58
N LEU A 106 -17.19 -19.13 -57.65
CA LEU A 106 -17.37 -17.83 -58.30
C LEU A 106 -16.81 -16.70 -57.44
N SER A 107 -16.19 -15.71 -58.10
CA SER A 107 -15.69 -14.52 -57.40
C SER A 107 -16.83 -13.67 -56.80
N PRO A 108 -16.61 -12.98 -55.67
CA PRO A 108 -17.65 -12.15 -55.05
C PRO A 108 -18.26 -11.09 -55.99
N GLY A 109 -17.43 -10.48 -56.85
CA GLY A 109 -17.89 -9.51 -57.86
C GLY A 109 -18.76 -10.13 -58.95
N CYS A 110 -18.51 -11.39 -59.32
CA CYS A 110 -19.36 -12.12 -60.25
C CYS A 110 -20.70 -12.50 -59.59
N GLN A 111 -20.68 -12.97 -58.35
CA GLN A 111 -21.89 -13.31 -57.60
C GLN A 111 -22.85 -12.11 -57.46
N GLN A 112 -22.31 -10.94 -57.08
CA GLN A 112 -23.09 -9.70 -57.00
C GLN A 112 -23.69 -9.29 -58.36
N THR A 113 -22.96 -9.50 -59.45
CA THR A 113 -23.44 -9.25 -60.81
C THR A 113 -24.57 -10.21 -61.18
N LEU A 114 -24.45 -11.49 -60.83
CA LEU A 114 -25.50 -12.49 -61.07
C LEU A 114 -26.78 -12.18 -60.27
N TRP A 115 -26.65 -11.73 -59.03
CA TRP A 115 -27.79 -11.27 -58.23
C TRP A 115 -28.50 -10.07 -58.88
N ASN A 116 -27.75 -9.09 -59.38
CA ASN A 116 -28.30 -7.93 -60.10
C ASN A 116 -29.02 -8.34 -61.40
N ILE A 117 -28.47 -9.28 -62.16
CA ILE A 117 -29.10 -9.82 -63.37
C ILE A 117 -30.39 -10.55 -63.02
N LYS A 118 -30.37 -11.41 -61.99
CA LYS A 118 -31.55 -12.13 -61.47
C LYS A 118 -32.66 -11.17 -61.03
N LEU A 119 -32.31 -10.07 -60.36
CA LEU A 119 -33.26 -9.03 -59.96
C LEU A 119 -33.89 -8.33 -61.17
N ASN A 120 -33.07 -7.91 -62.12
CA ASN A 120 -33.54 -7.24 -63.33
C ASN A 120 -34.46 -8.15 -64.16
N LEU A 121 -34.14 -9.44 -64.27
CA LEU A 121 -34.98 -10.46 -64.91
C LEU A 121 -36.33 -10.63 -64.20
N THR A 122 -36.31 -10.65 -62.87
CA THR A 122 -37.53 -10.80 -62.05
C THR A 122 -38.48 -9.60 -62.20
N LEU A 123 -37.96 -8.41 -62.51
CA LEU A 123 -38.72 -7.16 -62.66
C LEU A 123 -39.07 -6.79 -64.12
N ASP A 124 -38.62 -7.58 -65.10
CA ASP A 124 -38.76 -7.28 -66.53
C ASP A 124 -40.21 -7.44 -67.04
N ALA A 125 -40.69 -6.43 -67.77
CA ALA A 125 -42.02 -6.42 -68.38
C ALA A 125 -42.14 -7.36 -69.58
N GLN A 126 -41.04 -7.64 -70.31
CA GLN A 126 -41.07 -8.56 -71.46
C GLN A 126 -41.39 -9.98 -71.03
N PHE A 127 -40.90 -10.36 -69.85
CA PHE A 127 -41.11 -11.67 -69.24
C PHE A 127 -42.58 -11.93 -68.92
N LEU A 128 -43.32 -10.90 -68.49
CA LEU A 128 -44.76 -10.99 -68.24
C LEU A 128 -45.56 -11.31 -69.49
N ASN A 129 -45.21 -10.70 -70.62
CA ASN A 129 -45.89 -10.94 -71.90
C ASN A 129 -45.69 -12.38 -72.37
N ILE A 130 -44.52 -12.95 -72.08
CA ILE A 130 -44.16 -14.33 -72.40
C ILE A 130 -44.87 -15.30 -71.45
N ALA A 131 -44.85 -15.04 -70.14
CA ALA A 131 -45.56 -15.84 -69.14
C ALA A 131 -47.07 -15.86 -69.38
N ALA A 132 -47.68 -14.71 -69.71
CA ALA A 132 -49.09 -14.61 -70.06
C ALA A 132 -49.47 -15.41 -71.31
N LYS A 133 -48.51 -15.64 -72.23
CA LYS A 133 -48.70 -16.44 -73.44
C LYS A 133 -48.64 -17.94 -73.18
N TYR A 134 -47.70 -18.40 -72.35
CA TYR A 134 -47.53 -19.83 -72.05
C TYR A 134 -48.43 -20.36 -70.93
N CYS A 135 -48.81 -19.51 -69.96
CA CYS A 135 -49.60 -19.87 -68.76
C CYS A 135 -51.05 -19.35 -68.78
N GLN A 136 -51.59 -19.05 -69.95
CA GLN A 136 -52.89 -18.38 -70.09
C GLN A 136 -54.06 -19.19 -69.48
N LYS A 137 -53.99 -20.52 -69.46
CA LYS A 137 -55.02 -21.39 -68.89
C LYS A 137 -54.95 -21.39 -67.37
N GLU A 138 -53.73 -21.48 -66.85
CA GLU A 138 -53.39 -21.52 -65.43
C GLU A 138 -53.68 -20.17 -64.75
N PHE A 139 -53.54 -19.04 -65.46
CA PHE A 139 -53.99 -17.73 -64.99
C PHE A 139 -55.50 -17.62 -64.74
N ASN A 140 -56.32 -18.43 -65.40
CA ASN A 140 -57.75 -18.49 -65.14
C ASN A 140 -58.08 -19.46 -63.99
N GLN A 141 -57.20 -20.43 -63.72
CA GLN A 141 -57.31 -21.37 -62.61
C GLN A 141 -56.89 -20.75 -61.27
N PHE A 142 -55.91 -19.83 -61.30
CA PHE A 142 -55.39 -19.12 -60.13
C PHE A 142 -55.52 -17.59 -60.32
N PRO A 143 -56.73 -17.02 -60.25
CA PRO A 143 -56.97 -15.59 -60.46
C PRO A 143 -56.23 -14.69 -59.45
N GLU A 144 -55.88 -15.19 -58.26
CA GLU A 144 -55.10 -14.50 -57.23
C GLU A 144 -53.63 -14.26 -57.63
N CYS A 145 -53.09 -15.02 -58.58
CA CYS A 145 -51.77 -14.74 -59.15
C CYS A 145 -51.85 -13.67 -60.26
N ARG A 146 -53.07 -13.26 -60.64
CA ARG A 146 -53.35 -12.28 -61.69
C ARG A 146 -53.99 -11.05 -61.05
N VAL A 147 -53.21 -10.11 -60.50
CA VAL A 147 -53.82 -8.98 -59.77
C VAL A 147 -53.62 -7.62 -60.44
N VAL A 148 -54.75 -6.92 -60.48
CA VAL A 148 -55.15 -5.68 -61.18
C VAL A 148 -55.17 -4.51 -60.17
N SER A 149 -54.02 -4.06 -59.66
CA SER A 149 -53.96 -2.87 -58.80
C SER A 149 -53.07 -1.76 -59.39
N PRO A 150 -53.49 -0.48 -59.44
CA PRO A 150 -52.80 0.57 -60.21
C PRO A 150 -51.59 1.20 -59.50
N VAL A 151 -51.29 0.82 -58.25
CA VAL A 151 -50.44 1.66 -57.38
C VAL A 151 -48.93 1.41 -57.55
N ASP A 152 -48.48 0.23 -57.99
CA ASP A 152 -47.05 0.00 -58.31
C ASP A 152 -46.84 -1.06 -59.41
N GLN A 153 -46.62 -0.62 -60.65
CA GLN A 153 -46.50 -1.52 -61.82
C GLN A 153 -45.32 -2.49 -61.76
N GLN A 154 -44.26 -2.20 -61.00
CA GLN A 154 -42.99 -2.96 -60.97
C GLN A 154 -43.04 -4.10 -59.93
N GLN A 155 -43.62 -3.88 -58.76
CA GLN A 155 -43.81 -4.90 -57.73
C GLN A 155 -44.86 -5.95 -58.13
N ASN A 156 -45.87 -5.52 -58.90
CA ASN A 156 -46.88 -6.41 -59.47
C ASN A 156 -46.30 -7.47 -60.43
N ARG A 157 -45.19 -7.17 -61.11
CA ARG A 157 -44.58 -8.06 -62.13
C ARG A 157 -43.96 -9.29 -61.48
N ALA A 158 -43.17 -9.06 -60.44
CA ALA A 158 -42.47 -10.10 -59.74
C ALA A 158 -43.40 -10.92 -58.81
N HIS A 159 -44.46 -10.31 -58.27
CA HIS A 159 -45.51 -11.03 -57.54
C HIS A 159 -46.20 -12.10 -58.41
N MET A 160 -46.49 -11.78 -59.68
CA MET A 160 -47.14 -12.71 -60.60
C MET A 160 -46.29 -13.97 -60.86
N LEU A 161 -44.99 -13.78 -61.12
CA LEU A 161 -44.05 -14.87 -61.39
C LEU A 161 -43.80 -15.73 -60.14
N SER A 162 -43.57 -15.11 -58.99
CA SER A 162 -43.38 -15.80 -57.71
C SER A 162 -44.65 -16.58 -57.30
N CYS A 163 -45.85 -16.00 -57.43
CA CYS A 163 -47.12 -16.68 -57.14
C CYS A 163 -47.36 -17.90 -58.05
N MET A 164 -47.03 -17.80 -59.33
CA MET A 164 -47.16 -18.93 -60.26
C MET A 164 -46.12 -20.02 -60.01
N ALA A 165 -44.88 -19.66 -59.66
CA ALA A 165 -43.84 -20.60 -59.29
C ALA A 165 -44.20 -21.41 -58.03
N GLU A 166 -44.78 -20.77 -57.00
CA GLU A 166 -45.26 -21.44 -55.78
C GLU A 166 -46.37 -22.48 -56.06
N ARG A 167 -47.21 -22.24 -57.09
CA ARG A 167 -48.32 -23.13 -57.44
C ARG A 167 -47.98 -24.19 -58.48
N LYS A 168 -46.72 -24.23 -58.93
CA LYS A 168 -46.21 -25.15 -59.97
C LYS A 168 -46.54 -26.63 -59.70
N GLU A 169 -46.51 -27.07 -58.45
CA GLU A 169 -46.84 -28.45 -58.06
C GLU A 169 -48.33 -28.79 -58.24
N ASN A 170 -49.20 -27.79 -58.17
CA ASN A 170 -50.64 -27.91 -58.35
C ASN A 170 -51.06 -27.77 -59.84
N MET A 171 -50.10 -27.66 -60.76
CA MET A 171 -50.32 -27.55 -62.21
C MET A 171 -50.10 -28.89 -62.93
N SER A 172 -50.97 -29.20 -63.91
CA SER A 172 -50.78 -30.34 -64.80
C SER A 172 -49.50 -30.19 -65.63
N ALA A 173 -48.81 -31.30 -65.94
CA ALA A 173 -47.66 -31.29 -66.84
C ALA A 173 -48.04 -30.69 -68.21
N GLY A 174 -47.30 -29.67 -68.65
CA GLY A 174 -47.62 -28.90 -69.85
C GLY A 174 -46.73 -27.68 -70.03
N GLN A 175 -46.95 -26.92 -71.13
CA GLN A 175 -46.07 -25.82 -71.57
C GLN A 175 -45.83 -24.74 -70.49
N CYS A 176 -46.82 -24.45 -69.64
CA CYS A 176 -46.67 -23.51 -68.54
C CYS A 176 -45.74 -24.05 -67.45
N ARG A 177 -45.90 -25.32 -67.04
CA ARG A 177 -45.07 -25.96 -66.01
C ARG A 177 -43.62 -26.10 -66.47
N ASP A 178 -43.39 -26.46 -67.73
CA ASP A 178 -42.05 -26.55 -68.32
C ASP A 178 -41.37 -25.18 -68.40
N PHE A 179 -42.13 -24.15 -68.80
CA PHE A 179 -41.68 -22.76 -68.81
C PHE A 179 -41.30 -22.27 -67.40
N LEU A 180 -42.16 -22.50 -66.40
CA LEU A 180 -41.88 -22.12 -65.00
C LEU A 180 -40.64 -22.87 -64.45
N THR A 181 -40.48 -24.15 -64.76
CA THR A 181 -39.32 -24.96 -64.32
C THR A 181 -38.01 -24.43 -64.88
N GLN A 182 -38.00 -23.96 -66.14
CA GLN A 182 -36.81 -23.36 -66.74
C GLN A 182 -36.47 -21.99 -66.14
N ILE A 183 -37.49 -21.25 -65.73
CA ILE A 183 -37.36 -19.87 -65.27
C ILE A 183 -36.99 -19.77 -63.80
N GLU A 184 -37.45 -20.70 -62.99
CA GLU A 184 -37.23 -20.78 -61.55
C GLU A 184 -35.76 -20.63 -61.15
N MET A 185 -34.83 -21.14 -61.98
CA MET A 185 -33.39 -20.99 -61.75
C MET A 185 -32.87 -19.56 -61.94
N PHE A 186 -33.55 -18.74 -62.75
CA PHE A 186 -33.11 -17.40 -63.18
C PHE A 186 -33.85 -16.24 -62.52
N VAL A 187 -34.88 -16.49 -61.70
CA VAL A 187 -35.70 -15.47 -61.03
C VAL A 187 -35.84 -15.76 -59.54
N PHE A 188 -36.18 -14.75 -58.74
CA PHE A 188 -36.42 -14.96 -57.30
C PHE A 188 -37.81 -15.57 -57.07
N THR A 189 -37.84 -16.75 -56.46
CA THR A 189 -39.06 -17.50 -56.11
C THR A 189 -39.74 -16.94 -54.87
N ASP A 190 -38.97 -16.40 -53.93
CA ASP A 190 -39.36 -15.81 -52.63
C ASP A 190 -39.73 -14.30 -52.70
N PHE A 191 -39.83 -13.73 -53.90
CA PHE A 191 -40.05 -12.30 -54.10
C PHE A 191 -41.39 -11.78 -53.52
N ARG A 192 -42.42 -12.63 -53.43
CA ARG A 192 -43.76 -12.25 -52.95
C ARG A 192 -43.76 -11.67 -51.53
N LEU A 193 -42.93 -12.19 -50.63
CA LEU A 193 -42.86 -11.76 -49.23
C LEU A 193 -41.93 -10.55 -49.02
N ILE A 194 -41.01 -10.31 -49.95
CA ILE A 194 -39.83 -9.44 -49.74
C ILE A 194 -39.73 -8.33 -50.82
N GLY A 195 -40.67 -8.24 -51.78
CA GLY A 195 -40.57 -7.32 -52.92
C GLY A 195 -40.41 -5.82 -52.59
N ARG A 196 -40.94 -5.36 -51.43
CA ARG A 196 -40.69 -3.98 -50.95
C ARG A 196 -39.26 -3.81 -50.45
N PHE A 197 -38.76 -4.77 -49.67
CA PHE A 197 -37.37 -4.82 -49.24
C PHE A 197 -36.42 -4.81 -50.43
N VAL A 198 -36.65 -5.62 -51.48
CA VAL A 198 -35.71 -5.67 -52.61
C VAL A 198 -35.66 -4.32 -53.34
N THR A 199 -36.80 -3.61 -53.41
CA THR A 199 -36.88 -2.29 -54.03
C THR A 199 -36.24 -1.21 -53.16
N ALA A 200 -36.43 -1.26 -51.84
CA ALA A 200 -35.88 -0.30 -50.88
C ALA A 200 -34.38 -0.51 -50.59
N CYS A 201 -33.89 -1.76 -50.66
CA CYS A 201 -32.54 -2.15 -50.28
C CYS A 201 -31.61 -2.40 -51.47
N LYS A 202 -32.08 -2.31 -52.72
CA LYS A 202 -31.28 -2.67 -53.91
C LYS A 202 -29.88 -2.04 -53.91
N ASP A 203 -29.81 -0.73 -53.68
CA ASP A 203 -28.55 0.01 -53.73
C ASP A 203 -27.64 -0.35 -52.56
N ASP A 204 -28.21 -0.59 -51.37
CA ASP A 204 -27.49 -1.02 -50.18
C ASP A 204 -26.94 -2.45 -50.33
N VAL A 205 -27.68 -3.36 -50.97
CA VAL A 205 -27.22 -4.73 -51.28
C VAL A 205 -25.99 -4.70 -52.18
N VAL A 206 -26.00 -3.87 -53.23
CA VAL A 206 -24.86 -3.73 -54.15
C VAL A 206 -23.69 -3.07 -53.44
N LYS A 207 -23.93 -1.99 -52.69
CA LYS A 207 -22.90 -1.24 -51.94
C LYS A 207 -22.17 -2.12 -50.93
N LEU A 208 -22.90 -3.00 -50.24
CA LEU A 208 -22.36 -3.86 -49.17
C LEU A 208 -22.00 -5.27 -49.64
N ASN A 209 -22.13 -5.55 -50.94
CA ASN A 209 -21.91 -6.87 -51.54
C ASN A 209 -22.74 -7.99 -50.90
N CYS A 210 -23.97 -7.72 -50.47
CA CYS A 210 -24.86 -8.70 -49.84
C CYS A 210 -25.65 -9.57 -50.85
N GLY A 211 -25.38 -9.42 -52.15
CA GLY A 211 -25.92 -10.25 -53.22
C GLY A 211 -25.11 -11.53 -53.49
N GLN A 212 -24.26 -11.95 -52.55
CA GLN A 212 -23.38 -13.11 -52.71
C GLN A 212 -24.11 -14.46 -52.59
N LEU A 213 -23.47 -15.51 -53.12
CA LEU A 213 -23.90 -16.90 -52.99
C LEU A 213 -23.52 -17.43 -51.63
N VAL A 214 -24.52 -17.73 -50.78
CA VAL A 214 -24.29 -18.47 -49.55
C VAL A 214 -24.83 -19.88 -49.73
N LEU A 215 -23.92 -20.84 -49.91
CA LEU A 215 -24.21 -22.27 -49.73
C LEU A 215 -24.30 -22.53 -48.23
N SER A 216 -25.50 -22.39 -47.66
CA SER A 216 -25.79 -23.17 -46.46
C SER A 216 -25.89 -24.63 -46.90
N SER A 217 -25.23 -25.52 -46.16
CA SER A 217 -25.00 -26.93 -46.49
C SER A 217 -26.27 -27.76 -46.75
N ASP A 218 -27.46 -27.21 -46.52
CA ASP A 218 -28.74 -27.93 -46.55
C ASP A 218 -29.85 -27.32 -47.42
N VAL A 219 -29.63 -26.19 -48.10
CA VAL A 219 -30.62 -25.65 -49.04
C VAL A 219 -30.45 -26.33 -50.39
N ARG A 220 -31.16 -27.45 -50.59
CA ARG A 220 -31.28 -28.08 -51.91
C ARG A 220 -31.98 -27.12 -52.87
N GLY A 221 -31.22 -26.48 -53.76
CA GLY A 221 -31.70 -26.06 -55.07
C GLY A 221 -32.11 -24.60 -55.28
N GLU A 222 -31.91 -23.68 -54.34
CA GLU A 222 -32.21 -22.25 -54.55
C GLU A 222 -30.95 -21.37 -54.48
N MET A 223 -30.48 -20.93 -55.65
CA MET A 223 -29.32 -20.04 -55.80
C MET A 223 -29.74 -18.57 -55.60
N HIS A 224 -29.05 -17.80 -54.75
CA HIS A 224 -29.44 -16.44 -54.30
C HIS A 224 -30.85 -16.41 -53.68
N SER A 225 -30.98 -16.79 -52.40
CA SER A 225 -32.21 -16.56 -51.64
C SER A 225 -32.23 -15.13 -51.08
N GLN A 226 -33.40 -14.48 -51.13
CA GLN A 226 -33.59 -13.15 -50.54
C GLN A 226 -33.44 -13.17 -49.01
N GLY A 227 -33.72 -14.31 -48.36
CA GLY A 227 -33.48 -14.50 -46.93
C GLY A 227 -31.99 -14.42 -46.55
N ALA A 228 -31.09 -14.89 -47.41
CA ALA A 228 -29.64 -14.79 -47.19
C ALA A 228 -29.13 -13.36 -47.41
N THR A 229 -29.69 -12.65 -48.40
CA THR A 229 -29.41 -11.21 -48.61
C THR A 229 -29.89 -10.38 -47.43
N LEU A 230 -31.07 -10.67 -46.88
CA LEU A 230 -31.59 -10.04 -45.67
C LEU A 230 -30.69 -10.30 -44.46
N ASP A 231 -30.29 -11.55 -44.23
CA ASP A 231 -29.41 -11.92 -43.11
C ASP A 231 -28.04 -11.22 -43.20
N CYS A 232 -27.46 -11.09 -44.41
CA CYS A 232 -26.25 -10.30 -44.63
C CYS A 232 -26.43 -8.83 -44.25
N LEU A 233 -27.53 -8.21 -44.69
CA LEU A 233 -27.83 -6.81 -44.34
C LEU A 233 -28.08 -6.64 -42.84
N MET A 234 -28.75 -7.59 -42.18
CA MET A 234 -28.93 -7.60 -40.72
C MET A 234 -27.59 -7.64 -40.00
N ARG A 235 -26.64 -8.48 -40.42
CA ARG A 235 -25.28 -8.49 -39.84
C ARG A 235 -24.57 -7.17 -40.02
N LYS A 236 -24.62 -6.59 -41.23
CA LYS A 236 -23.99 -5.29 -41.52
C LYS A 236 -24.62 -4.15 -40.71
N LEU A 237 -25.91 -4.25 -40.41
CA LEU A 237 -26.63 -3.31 -39.57
C LEU A 237 -26.15 -3.36 -38.11
N VAL A 238 -25.87 -4.56 -37.59
CA VAL A 238 -25.42 -4.78 -36.21
C VAL A 238 -23.92 -4.53 -36.01
N GLU A 239 -23.07 -4.89 -36.99
CA GLU A 239 -21.61 -4.72 -36.91
C GLU A 239 -21.18 -3.24 -36.93
N HIS A 240 -21.96 -2.38 -37.58
CA HIS A 240 -21.60 -0.96 -37.82
C HIS A 240 -22.80 -0.02 -37.55
N PRO A 241 -23.25 0.12 -36.29
CA PRO A 241 -24.39 0.97 -35.96
C PRO A 241 -24.11 2.47 -36.24
N ASP A 242 -22.91 2.98 -35.99
CA ASP A 242 -22.65 4.43 -36.11
C ASP A 242 -22.43 4.93 -37.54
N GLN A 243 -22.16 4.01 -38.47
CA GLN A 243 -21.96 4.34 -39.87
C GLN A 243 -23.32 4.16 -40.56
N GLU A 244 -23.94 5.23 -41.08
CA GLU A 244 -25.15 5.16 -41.91
C GLU A 244 -24.87 4.43 -43.25
N LEU A 245 -24.46 3.16 -43.18
CA LEU A 245 -24.07 2.32 -44.32
C LEU A 245 -25.29 1.87 -45.11
N ILE A 246 -26.38 1.57 -44.40
CA ILE A 246 -27.68 1.15 -44.93
C ILE A 246 -28.65 2.34 -44.86
N SER A 247 -29.35 2.61 -45.96
CA SER A 247 -30.35 3.68 -46.05
C SER A 247 -31.48 3.52 -45.03
N ARG A 248 -32.09 4.64 -44.62
CA ARG A 248 -33.24 4.62 -43.68
C ARG A 248 -34.43 3.81 -44.22
N GLN A 249 -34.68 3.88 -45.53
CA GLN A 249 -35.75 3.13 -46.18
C GLN A 249 -35.49 1.63 -46.15
N CYS A 250 -34.27 1.20 -46.48
CA CYS A 250 -33.89 -0.21 -46.41
C CYS A 250 -33.96 -0.74 -44.98
N ARG A 251 -33.43 0.01 -44.02
CA ARG A 251 -33.46 -0.36 -42.60
C ARG A 251 -34.88 -0.56 -42.07
N HIS A 252 -35.80 0.36 -42.39
CA HIS A 252 -37.20 0.23 -41.98
C HIS A 252 -37.83 -1.07 -42.51
N GLU A 253 -37.58 -1.42 -43.77
CA GLU A 253 -38.08 -2.66 -44.35
C GLU A 253 -37.39 -3.90 -43.75
N ILE A 254 -36.09 -3.84 -43.40
CA ILE A 254 -35.38 -4.92 -42.67
C ILE A 254 -36.04 -5.17 -41.31
N THR A 255 -36.20 -4.12 -40.50
CA THR A 255 -36.82 -4.22 -39.17
C THR A 255 -38.24 -4.75 -39.26
N ARG A 256 -39.02 -4.27 -40.24
CA ARG A 256 -40.39 -4.74 -40.48
C ARG A 256 -40.45 -6.23 -40.83
N ILE A 257 -39.52 -6.72 -41.65
CA ILE A 257 -39.48 -8.15 -41.97
C ILE A 257 -39.07 -8.95 -40.72
N ALA A 258 -38.11 -8.46 -39.95
CA ALA A 258 -37.70 -9.11 -38.70
C ALA A 258 -38.84 -9.19 -37.67
N GLU A 259 -39.67 -8.13 -37.56
CA GLU A 259 -40.90 -8.12 -36.75
C GLU A 259 -41.91 -9.18 -37.23
N LEU A 260 -42.14 -9.31 -38.54
CA LEU A 260 -43.04 -10.34 -39.07
C LEU A 260 -42.50 -11.75 -38.85
N GLN A 261 -41.18 -11.91 -38.89
CA GLN A 261 -40.50 -13.20 -38.72
C GLN A 261 -40.43 -13.67 -37.27
N SER A 262 -40.52 -12.76 -36.30
CA SER A 262 -40.37 -13.10 -34.88
C SER A 262 -41.60 -13.77 -34.26
N ASP A 263 -42.77 -13.72 -34.91
CA ASP A 263 -43.99 -14.42 -34.47
C ASP A 263 -43.82 -15.95 -34.57
N ASP A 264 -43.23 -16.45 -35.65
CA ASP A 264 -42.98 -17.88 -35.81
C ASP A 264 -41.64 -18.12 -36.49
N PHE A 265 -40.78 -18.92 -35.85
CA PHE A 265 -39.45 -19.25 -36.37
C PHE A 265 -39.48 -19.93 -37.75
N HIS A 266 -40.61 -20.52 -38.16
CA HIS A 266 -40.81 -21.04 -39.53
C HIS A 266 -40.83 -19.95 -40.61
N LEU A 267 -41.14 -18.70 -40.24
CA LEU A 267 -41.19 -17.55 -41.16
C LEU A 267 -39.78 -17.03 -41.48
N ASP A 268 -38.80 -17.27 -40.61
CA ASP A 268 -37.38 -17.05 -40.89
C ASP A 268 -36.76 -18.35 -41.43
N ARG A 269 -36.73 -18.46 -42.76
CA ARG A 269 -36.16 -19.62 -43.46
C ARG A 269 -34.70 -19.88 -43.07
N THR A 270 -33.90 -18.84 -42.87
CA THR A 270 -32.47 -18.97 -42.53
C THR A 270 -32.32 -19.53 -41.12
N LEU A 271 -33.06 -18.96 -40.16
CA LEU A 271 -33.08 -19.43 -38.78
C LEU A 271 -33.66 -20.85 -38.66
N PHE A 272 -34.76 -21.13 -39.37
CA PHE A 272 -35.40 -22.44 -39.37
C PHE A 272 -34.42 -23.55 -39.76
N PHE A 273 -33.68 -23.38 -40.85
CA PHE A 273 -32.72 -24.39 -41.27
C PHE A 273 -31.52 -24.52 -40.34
N ALA A 274 -31.05 -23.41 -39.75
CA ALA A 274 -29.97 -23.46 -38.77
C ALA A 274 -30.39 -24.17 -37.48
N CYS A 275 -31.63 -23.99 -37.03
CA CYS A 275 -32.09 -24.39 -35.70
C CYS A 275 -33.06 -25.57 -35.65
N ARG A 276 -33.51 -26.15 -36.78
CA ARG A 276 -34.55 -27.20 -36.79
C ARG A 276 -34.21 -28.41 -35.90
N ASP A 277 -32.94 -28.84 -35.91
CA ASP A 277 -32.52 -30.03 -35.17
C ASP A 277 -32.35 -29.71 -33.68
N ASP A 278 -31.92 -28.49 -33.37
CA ASP A 278 -31.79 -27.99 -31.99
C ASP A 278 -33.16 -27.74 -31.37
N ARG A 279 -34.16 -27.29 -32.15
CA ARG A 279 -35.57 -27.17 -31.74
C ARG A 279 -36.14 -28.50 -31.28
N GLU A 280 -35.85 -29.60 -31.97
CA GLU A 280 -36.30 -30.95 -31.55
C GLU A 280 -35.60 -31.45 -30.28
N ARG A 281 -34.38 -30.96 -30.00
CA ARG A 281 -33.61 -31.35 -28.81
C ARG A 281 -34.03 -30.59 -27.57
N PHE A 282 -34.14 -29.26 -27.67
CA PHE A 282 -34.37 -28.38 -26.52
C PHE A 282 -35.84 -27.97 -26.36
N CYS A 283 -36.55 -27.73 -27.47
CA CYS A 283 -37.86 -27.06 -27.47
C CYS A 283 -38.97 -27.91 -28.09
N ARG A 284 -38.89 -29.25 -27.94
CA ARG A 284 -39.82 -30.21 -28.56
C ARG A 284 -41.29 -29.95 -28.19
N ASP A 285 -41.54 -29.66 -26.92
CA ASP A 285 -42.89 -29.49 -26.36
C ASP A 285 -43.43 -28.06 -26.52
N VAL A 286 -42.65 -27.14 -27.08
CA VAL A 286 -43.05 -25.75 -27.29
C VAL A 286 -43.84 -25.60 -28.59
N TRP A 287 -45.03 -25.02 -28.48
CA TRP A 287 -45.90 -24.73 -29.62
C TRP A 287 -45.42 -23.52 -30.40
N SER A 288 -45.43 -23.64 -31.73
CA SER A 288 -45.13 -22.55 -32.67
C SER A 288 -46.12 -21.38 -32.57
N GLY A 289 -45.72 -20.22 -33.08
CA GLY A 289 -46.43 -18.95 -32.95
C GLY A 289 -46.14 -18.20 -31.65
N ASP A 290 -46.47 -16.90 -31.65
CA ASP A 290 -46.28 -15.95 -30.56
C ASP A 290 -44.81 -15.77 -30.11
N GLY A 291 -43.84 -16.14 -30.95
CA GLY A 291 -42.40 -16.05 -30.67
C GLY A 291 -41.86 -17.06 -29.65
N ARG A 292 -42.69 -17.99 -29.16
CA ARG A 292 -42.32 -18.92 -28.06
C ARG A 292 -41.13 -19.81 -28.39
N VAL A 293 -41.07 -20.34 -29.61
CA VAL A 293 -39.99 -21.24 -30.03
C VAL A 293 -38.66 -20.47 -30.13
N LEU A 294 -38.68 -19.25 -30.66
CA LEU A 294 -37.52 -18.38 -30.72
C LEU A 294 -37.00 -18.07 -29.30
N GLN A 295 -37.89 -17.68 -28.39
CA GLN A 295 -37.54 -17.43 -26.99
C GLN A 295 -36.94 -18.68 -26.30
N CYS A 296 -37.52 -19.85 -26.50
CA CYS A 296 -36.98 -21.11 -25.96
C CYS A 296 -35.56 -21.40 -26.50
N LEU A 297 -35.35 -21.26 -27.81
CA LEU A 297 -34.05 -21.48 -28.43
C LEU A 297 -32.98 -20.50 -27.93
N ILE A 298 -33.35 -19.22 -27.76
CA ILE A 298 -32.48 -18.19 -27.16
C ILE A 298 -32.06 -18.61 -25.75
N ASN A 299 -32.99 -19.10 -24.92
CA ASN A 299 -32.72 -19.51 -23.55
C ASN A 299 -31.72 -20.68 -23.45
N HIS A 300 -31.59 -21.48 -24.51
CA HIS A 300 -30.64 -22.59 -24.61
C HIS A 300 -29.43 -22.31 -25.51
N ARG A 301 -29.22 -21.06 -25.96
CA ARG A 301 -28.16 -20.70 -26.93
C ARG A 301 -26.76 -21.11 -26.45
N MET A 302 -26.49 -20.99 -25.15
CA MET A 302 -25.18 -21.25 -24.54
C MET A 302 -25.08 -22.67 -23.95
N ASP A 303 -26.11 -23.50 -24.07
CA ASP A 303 -26.13 -24.85 -23.53
C ASP A 303 -25.29 -25.83 -24.35
N ARG A 304 -24.70 -26.81 -23.65
CA ARG A 304 -23.93 -27.89 -24.27
C ARG A 304 -24.85 -28.74 -25.15
N GLY A 305 -24.70 -28.60 -26.47
CA GLY A 305 -25.47 -29.36 -27.46
C GLY A 305 -26.14 -28.49 -28.53
N MET A 306 -26.16 -27.17 -28.35
CA MET A 306 -26.56 -26.20 -29.38
C MET A 306 -25.55 -26.21 -30.54
N SER A 307 -26.03 -26.23 -31.79
CA SER A 307 -25.14 -26.15 -32.95
C SER A 307 -24.53 -24.74 -33.09
N SER A 308 -23.31 -24.64 -33.63
CA SER A 308 -22.67 -23.35 -33.88
C SER A 308 -23.48 -22.47 -34.83
N ASP A 309 -24.11 -23.09 -35.81
CA ASP A 309 -24.89 -22.41 -36.84
C ASP A 309 -26.16 -21.82 -36.24
N CYS A 310 -26.91 -22.60 -35.44
CA CYS A 310 -28.07 -22.09 -34.71
C CYS A 310 -27.67 -21.02 -33.68
N ALA A 311 -26.62 -21.25 -32.89
CA ALA A 311 -26.19 -20.28 -31.88
C ALA A 311 -25.79 -18.93 -32.48
N SER A 312 -25.12 -18.93 -33.64
CA SER A 312 -24.76 -17.70 -34.35
C SER A 312 -25.98 -16.99 -34.96
N ALA A 313 -26.93 -17.76 -35.52
CA ALA A 313 -28.17 -17.22 -36.04
C ALA A 313 -29.02 -16.58 -34.94
N LEU A 314 -29.15 -17.23 -33.78
CA LEU A 314 -29.86 -16.73 -32.60
C LEU A 314 -29.23 -15.45 -32.05
N LEU A 315 -27.90 -15.40 -31.92
CA LEU A 315 -27.18 -14.20 -31.47
C LEU A 315 -27.49 -12.99 -32.36
N LEU A 316 -27.52 -13.17 -33.68
CA LEU A 316 -27.88 -12.09 -34.60
C LEU A 316 -29.32 -11.59 -34.34
N ARG A 317 -30.26 -12.48 -34.01
CA ARG A 317 -31.65 -12.09 -33.72
C ARG A 317 -31.74 -11.38 -32.37
N GLU A 318 -31.03 -11.84 -31.35
CA GLU A 318 -30.92 -11.14 -30.06
C GLU A 318 -30.34 -9.72 -30.23
N GLN A 319 -29.31 -9.54 -31.06
CA GLN A 319 -28.74 -8.22 -31.35
C GLN A 319 -29.73 -7.29 -32.06
N MET A 320 -30.52 -7.84 -32.98
CA MET A 320 -31.59 -7.09 -33.64
C MET A 320 -32.68 -6.69 -32.63
N ILE A 321 -33.11 -7.60 -31.76
CA ILE A 321 -34.06 -7.32 -30.67
C ILE A 321 -33.52 -6.25 -29.72
N ALA A 322 -32.24 -6.31 -29.37
CA ALA A 322 -31.59 -5.32 -28.51
C ALA A 322 -31.60 -3.91 -29.13
N SER A 323 -31.47 -3.83 -30.46
CA SER A 323 -31.55 -2.55 -31.18
C SER A 323 -32.99 -2.01 -31.28
N ASP A 324 -33.96 -2.88 -31.56
CA ASP A 324 -35.37 -2.53 -31.73
C ASP A 324 -36.31 -3.57 -31.07
N TYR A 325 -37.00 -3.12 -30.02
CA TYR A 325 -37.91 -3.96 -29.24
C TYR A 325 -39.12 -4.45 -30.03
N HIS A 326 -39.51 -3.80 -31.13
CA HIS A 326 -40.65 -4.24 -31.95
C HIS A 326 -40.40 -5.62 -32.56
N ILE A 327 -39.13 -6.00 -32.72
CA ILE A 327 -38.75 -7.32 -33.23
C ILE A 327 -39.09 -8.42 -32.20
N SER A 328 -39.22 -8.12 -30.91
CA SER A 328 -39.63 -9.12 -29.93
C SER A 328 -41.15 -9.24 -29.86
N HIS A 329 -41.71 -10.19 -30.60
CA HIS A 329 -43.16 -10.47 -30.56
C HIS A 329 -43.70 -10.76 -29.14
N PRO A 330 -43.03 -11.58 -28.30
CA PRO A 330 -43.48 -11.84 -26.93
C PRO A 330 -43.55 -10.56 -26.08
N LEU A 331 -42.55 -9.68 -26.18
CA LEU A 331 -42.48 -8.44 -25.40
C LEU A 331 -43.55 -7.44 -25.84
N VAL A 332 -43.67 -7.19 -27.14
CA VAL A 332 -44.66 -6.25 -27.69
C VAL A 332 -46.05 -6.71 -27.30
N ARG A 333 -46.38 -7.99 -27.52
CA ARG A 333 -47.71 -8.52 -27.17
C ARG A 333 -48.03 -8.39 -25.68
N ALA A 334 -47.06 -8.68 -24.81
CA ALA A 334 -47.28 -8.63 -23.37
C ALA A 334 -47.37 -7.19 -22.84
N CYS A 335 -46.54 -6.27 -23.35
CA CYS A 335 -46.37 -4.93 -22.81
C CYS A 335 -47.03 -3.79 -23.62
N GLN A 336 -47.67 -4.07 -24.77
CA GLN A 336 -48.22 -3.04 -25.67
C GLN A 336 -49.11 -2.04 -24.92
N LYS A 337 -50.00 -2.55 -24.06
CA LYS A 337 -50.97 -1.72 -23.33
C LYS A 337 -50.27 -0.76 -22.39
N GLU A 338 -49.24 -1.21 -21.69
CA GLU A 338 -48.45 -0.44 -20.75
C GLU A 338 -47.58 0.59 -21.47
N VAL A 339 -46.94 0.20 -22.57
CA VAL A 339 -46.13 1.11 -23.39
C VAL A 339 -46.97 2.28 -23.90
N GLU A 340 -48.17 2.01 -24.42
CA GLU A 340 -49.10 3.05 -24.86
C GLU A 340 -49.64 3.90 -23.70
N LYS A 341 -50.06 3.25 -22.61
CA LYS A 341 -50.67 3.90 -21.44
C LYS A 341 -49.70 4.86 -20.75
N TYR A 342 -48.44 4.46 -20.61
CA TYR A 342 -47.41 5.24 -19.90
C TYR A 342 -46.51 6.04 -20.84
N LYS A 343 -46.78 6.02 -22.15
CA LYS A 343 -46.02 6.74 -23.18
C LYS A 343 -44.53 6.39 -23.20
N CYS A 344 -44.22 5.10 -23.01
CA CYS A 344 -42.85 4.59 -23.10
C CYS A 344 -42.36 4.40 -24.55
N ALA A 345 -43.21 4.69 -25.54
CA ALA A 345 -42.80 4.76 -26.94
C ALA A 345 -41.99 6.05 -27.18
N PRO A 346 -40.78 5.97 -27.78
CA PRO A 346 -39.94 7.14 -28.04
C PRO A 346 -40.63 8.13 -29.01
N GLN A 347 -40.68 9.42 -28.65
CA GLN A 347 -41.52 10.42 -29.33
C GLN A 347 -40.83 11.19 -30.47
N ASP A 348 -39.49 11.17 -30.58
CA ASP A 348 -38.73 11.90 -31.60
C ASP A 348 -37.79 10.98 -32.40
N GLN A 349 -38.00 10.91 -33.72
CA GLN A 349 -37.11 10.23 -34.69
C GLN A 349 -35.89 11.09 -35.05
N SER A 350 -35.30 11.82 -34.09
CA SER A 350 -34.03 12.50 -34.31
C SER A 350 -32.91 11.48 -34.44
N SER A 351 -32.02 11.70 -35.42
CA SER A 351 -31.12 10.71 -36.02
C SER A 351 -30.15 9.95 -35.10
N ASP A 352 -29.91 10.40 -33.86
CA ASP A 352 -28.87 9.85 -32.99
C ASP A 352 -29.37 8.75 -32.02
N SER A 353 -30.68 8.61 -31.81
CA SER A 353 -31.24 7.76 -30.73
C SER A 353 -31.76 6.38 -31.19
N MET A 354 -31.49 5.99 -32.43
CA MET A 354 -32.23 4.89 -33.10
C MET A 354 -31.73 3.47 -32.78
N TYR A 355 -30.76 3.31 -31.86
CA TYR A 355 -30.07 2.03 -31.59
C TYR A 355 -30.34 1.42 -30.21
N TYR A 356 -31.18 2.06 -29.39
CA TYR A 356 -31.37 1.70 -27.97
C TYR A 356 -32.85 1.63 -27.57
N LEU A 357 -33.73 1.30 -28.53
CA LEU A 357 -35.17 1.34 -28.32
C LEU A 357 -35.61 0.35 -27.24
N LEU A 358 -34.99 -0.83 -27.17
CA LEU A 358 -35.26 -1.81 -26.11
C LEU A 358 -34.85 -1.29 -24.73
N SER A 359 -33.61 -0.86 -24.56
CA SER A 359 -33.11 -0.33 -23.28
C SER A 359 -33.96 0.84 -22.78
N TYR A 360 -34.39 1.74 -23.68
CA TYR A 360 -35.27 2.85 -23.34
C TYR A 360 -36.65 2.38 -22.84
N VAL A 361 -37.29 1.46 -23.56
CA VAL A 361 -38.61 0.93 -23.19
C VAL A 361 -38.54 0.18 -21.86
N LEU A 362 -37.51 -0.65 -21.66
CA LEU A 362 -37.30 -1.39 -20.41
C LEU A 362 -37.10 -0.44 -19.22
N LEU A 363 -36.24 0.58 -19.35
CA LEU A 363 -36.02 1.59 -18.30
C LEU A 363 -37.29 2.41 -17.99
N CYS A 364 -38.08 2.75 -19.01
CA CYS A 364 -39.33 3.48 -18.83
C CYS A 364 -40.38 2.64 -18.09
N LEU A 365 -40.58 1.39 -18.50
CA LEU A 365 -41.52 0.47 -17.84
C LEU A 365 -41.06 0.14 -16.41
N GLU A 366 -39.75 0.05 -16.17
CA GLU A 366 -39.22 -0.12 -14.82
C GLU A 366 -39.49 1.08 -13.92
N ASN A 367 -39.35 2.29 -14.46
CA ASN A 367 -39.70 3.50 -13.71
C ASN A 367 -41.18 3.48 -13.27
N VAL A 368 -42.08 2.88 -14.05
CA VAL A 368 -43.48 2.68 -13.64
C VAL A 368 -43.58 1.68 -12.48
N LEU A 369 -42.79 0.61 -12.49
CA LEU A 369 -42.73 -0.37 -11.41
C LEU A 369 -42.20 0.24 -10.10
N HIS A 370 -41.10 1.00 -10.14
CA HIS A 370 -40.54 1.68 -8.96
C HIS A 370 -41.47 2.76 -8.37
N LEU A 371 -42.37 3.34 -9.17
CA LEU A 371 -43.42 4.25 -8.68
C LEU A 371 -44.55 3.51 -7.94
N GLY A 372 -44.45 2.19 -7.78
CA GLY A 372 -45.45 1.35 -7.10
C GLY A 372 -46.73 1.14 -7.93
N ILE A 373 -46.66 1.39 -9.25
CA ILE A 373 -47.79 1.25 -10.16
C ILE A 373 -47.81 -0.17 -10.72
N ALA A 374 -48.93 -0.86 -10.60
CA ALA A 374 -49.07 -2.23 -11.09
C ALA A 374 -48.97 -2.30 -12.63
N VAL A 375 -48.09 -3.19 -13.10
CA VAL A 375 -47.90 -3.63 -14.48
C VAL A 375 -48.44 -5.07 -14.61
N ASP A 376 -48.90 -5.46 -15.79
CA ASP A 376 -49.38 -6.83 -16.03
C ASP A 376 -48.28 -7.88 -15.78
N ARG A 377 -48.65 -9.04 -15.22
CA ARG A 377 -47.69 -10.09 -14.86
C ARG A 377 -46.97 -10.65 -16.09
N ASP A 378 -47.66 -10.76 -17.22
CA ASP A 378 -47.06 -11.27 -18.45
C ASP A 378 -46.05 -10.25 -19.00
N CYS A 379 -46.35 -8.95 -18.91
CA CYS A 379 -45.40 -7.89 -19.26
C CYS A 379 -44.19 -7.88 -18.33
N GLN A 380 -44.40 -8.00 -17.02
CA GLN A 380 -43.30 -8.04 -16.04
C GLN A 380 -42.37 -9.25 -16.27
N ALA A 381 -42.91 -10.42 -16.61
CA ALA A 381 -42.12 -11.60 -16.95
C ALA A 381 -41.26 -11.35 -18.20
N GLN A 382 -41.81 -10.68 -19.22
CA GLN A 382 -41.08 -10.33 -20.43
C GLN A 382 -39.99 -9.27 -20.18
N ILE A 383 -40.22 -8.30 -19.28
CA ILE A 383 -39.17 -7.36 -18.85
C ILE A 383 -37.97 -8.11 -18.26
N VAL A 384 -38.22 -9.05 -17.34
CA VAL A 384 -37.16 -9.84 -16.69
C VAL A 384 -36.41 -10.72 -17.71
N GLU A 385 -37.11 -11.35 -18.65
CA GLU A 385 -36.46 -12.15 -19.70
C GLU A 385 -35.52 -11.29 -20.57
N HIS A 386 -35.96 -10.10 -20.98
CA HIS A 386 -35.13 -9.24 -21.84
C HIS A 386 -33.95 -8.64 -21.08
N ARG A 387 -34.08 -8.42 -19.77
CA ARG A 387 -32.96 -8.07 -18.88
C ARG A 387 -31.93 -9.19 -18.81
N ARG A 388 -32.38 -10.43 -18.62
CA ARG A 388 -31.52 -11.62 -18.59
C ARG A 388 -30.77 -11.81 -19.91
N MET A 389 -31.48 -11.63 -21.03
CA MET A 389 -30.89 -11.63 -22.36
C MET A 389 -29.75 -10.60 -22.45
N LEU A 390 -29.98 -9.32 -22.09
CA LEU A 390 -28.96 -8.27 -22.15
C LEU A 390 -27.74 -8.53 -21.24
N MET A 391 -27.94 -9.15 -20.08
CA MET A 391 -26.85 -9.51 -19.14
C MET A 391 -26.07 -10.76 -19.58
N SER A 392 -26.67 -11.61 -20.40
CA SER A 392 -26.07 -12.89 -20.84
C SER A 392 -24.90 -12.74 -21.82
N ASP A 393 -24.81 -11.62 -22.54
CA ASP A 393 -23.78 -11.42 -23.56
C ASP A 393 -23.50 -9.93 -23.79
N TYR A 394 -22.26 -9.50 -23.53
CA TYR A 394 -21.86 -8.09 -23.71
C TYR A 394 -22.09 -7.58 -25.15
N ARG A 395 -22.16 -8.48 -26.15
CA ARG A 395 -22.38 -8.12 -27.56
C ARG A 395 -23.81 -7.64 -27.87
N LEU A 396 -24.72 -7.75 -26.91
CA LEU A 396 -26.08 -7.24 -27.00
C LEU A 396 -26.16 -5.76 -26.60
N ALA A 397 -25.10 -5.22 -25.98
CA ALA A 397 -24.95 -3.81 -25.67
C ALA A 397 -23.91 -3.18 -26.62
N PRO A 398 -24.32 -2.54 -27.74
CA PRO A 398 -23.37 -2.02 -28.73
C PRO A 398 -22.43 -0.95 -28.16
N GLU A 399 -22.85 -0.20 -27.13
CA GLU A 399 -22.01 0.75 -26.39
C GLU A 399 -20.76 0.07 -25.79
N LEU A 400 -20.89 -1.15 -25.25
CA LEU A 400 -19.76 -1.90 -24.69
C LEU A 400 -18.80 -2.32 -25.78
N ILE A 401 -19.29 -2.79 -26.93
CA ILE A 401 -18.43 -3.22 -28.04
C ILE A 401 -17.56 -2.04 -28.52
N ILE A 402 -18.16 -0.87 -28.69
CA ILE A 402 -17.48 0.31 -29.24
C ILE A 402 -16.51 0.90 -28.20
N THR A 403 -16.95 1.08 -26.96
CA THR A 403 -16.16 1.80 -25.94
C THR A 403 -15.13 0.91 -25.23
N CYS A 404 -15.39 -0.39 -25.09
CA CYS A 404 -14.55 -1.33 -24.35
C CYS A 404 -13.64 -2.19 -25.24
N ALA A 405 -13.61 -2.01 -26.57
CA ALA A 405 -12.82 -2.85 -27.49
C ALA A 405 -11.35 -3.02 -27.05
N ARG A 406 -10.69 -1.91 -26.67
CA ARG A 406 -9.29 -1.92 -26.19
C ARG A 406 -9.14 -2.67 -24.87
N ASP A 407 -10.05 -2.42 -23.94
CA ASP A 407 -9.96 -2.97 -22.58
C ASP A 407 -10.31 -4.48 -22.57
N LEU A 408 -11.21 -4.92 -23.45
CA LEU A 408 -11.49 -6.34 -23.72
C LEU A 408 -10.25 -7.08 -24.23
N GLU A 409 -9.51 -6.50 -25.19
CA GLU A 409 -8.29 -7.11 -25.72
C GLU A 409 -7.16 -7.15 -24.68
N THR A 410 -7.07 -6.12 -23.83
CA THR A 410 -6.00 -5.97 -22.84
C THR A 410 -6.21 -6.88 -21.63
N TYR A 411 -7.42 -6.89 -21.06
CA TYR A 411 -7.69 -7.54 -19.77
C TYR A 411 -8.48 -8.85 -19.88
N CYS A 412 -9.29 -9.03 -20.92
CA CYS A 412 -10.33 -10.08 -20.99
C CYS A 412 -10.21 -11.01 -22.20
N LYS A 413 -9.00 -11.17 -22.75
CA LYS A 413 -8.76 -11.93 -23.99
C LYS A 413 -9.21 -13.39 -23.93
N LYS A 414 -9.17 -14.04 -22.75
CA LYS A 414 -9.55 -15.46 -22.61
C LYS A 414 -11.06 -15.61 -22.48
N GLU A 415 -11.70 -14.64 -21.85
CA GLU A 415 -13.12 -14.62 -21.49
C GLU A 415 -13.97 -14.02 -22.60
N ALA A 416 -13.39 -13.28 -23.56
CA ALA A 416 -14.10 -12.64 -24.67
C ALA A 416 -14.96 -13.58 -25.54
N ALA A 417 -14.68 -14.88 -25.54
CA ALA A 417 -15.48 -15.88 -26.26
C ALA A 417 -16.81 -16.20 -25.54
N ASP A 418 -16.87 -15.99 -24.23
CA ASP A 418 -18.03 -16.27 -23.38
C ASP A 418 -18.63 -14.94 -22.90
N GLY A 419 -19.74 -14.54 -23.51
CA GLY A 419 -20.27 -13.18 -23.45
C GLY A 419 -20.56 -12.67 -22.04
N SER A 420 -21.12 -13.51 -21.16
CA SER A 420 -21.43 -13.15 -19.77
C SER A 420 -20.17 -13.07 -18.91
N LYS A 421 -19.22 -14.00 -19.09
CA LYS A 421 -17.92 -13.96 -18.39
C LYS A 421 -17.07 -12.77 -18.83
N ALA A 422 -17.17 -12.35 -20.08
CA ALA A 422 -16.49 -11.16 -20.57
C ALA A 422 -16.99 -9.90 -19.85
N LEU A 423 -18.30 -9.78 -19.61
CA LEU A 423 -18.88 -8.67 -18.84
C LEU A 423 -18.37 -8.66 -17.39
N HIS A 424 -18.36 -9.79 -16.72
CA HIS A 424 -17.77 -9.92 -15.38
C HIS A 424 -16.27 -9.64 -15.35
N CYS A 425 -15.53 -10.05 -16.37
CA CYS A 425 -14.12 -9.73 -16.49
C CYS A 425 -13.91 -8.20 -16.62
N LEU A 426 -14.74 -7.51 -17.40
CA LEU A 426 -14.70 -6.05 -17.50
C LEU A 426 -15.04 -5.38 -16.16
N MET A 427 -16.04 -5.90 -15.42
CA MET A 427 -16.37 -5.43 -14.08
C MET A 427 -15.19 -5.60 -13.12
N LYS A 428 -14.55 -6.78 -13.14
CA LYS A 428 -13.34 -7.07 -12.36
C LYS A 428 -12.15 -6.18 -12.73
N ALA A 429 -11.93 -5.95 -14.03
CA ALA A 429 -10.89 -5.06 -14.53
C ALA A 429 -11.14 -3.61 -14.05
N SER A 430 -12.40 -3.17 -14.00
CA SER A 430 -12.76 -1.82 -13.53
C SER A 430 -12.49 -1.62 -12.04
N GLN A 431 -12.58 -2.70 -11.26
CA GLN A 431 -12.25 -2.71 -9.83
C GLN A 431 -10.72 -2.69 -9.61
N MET A 432 -9.95 -3.45 -10.39
CA MET A 432 -8.49 -3.56 -10.21
C MET A 432 -7.68 -2.46 -10.90
N HIS A 433 -8.18 -1.93 -12.02
CA HIS A 433 -7.48 -0.95 -12.87
C HIS A 433 -8.36 0.28 -13.21
N PRO A 434 -9.01 0.93 -12.22
CA PRO A 434 -9.99 1.99 -12.47
C PRO A 434 -9.41 3.22 -13.19
N THR A 435 -8.10 3.48 -13.05
CA THR A 435 -7.40 4.62 -13.67
C THR A 435 -6.86 4.32 -15.07
N GLU A 436 -6.72 3.05 -15.44
CA GLU A 436 -6.11 2.63 -16.71
C GLU A 436 -7.16 2.27 -17.77
N MET A 437 -8.34 1.83 -17.34
CA MET A 437 -9.48 1.57 -18.20
C MET A 437 -10.06 2.83 -18.83
N ASN A 438 -10.73 2.67 -19.98
CA ASN A 438 -11.42 3.75 -20.66
C ASN A 438 -12.63 4.22 -19.81
N PRO A 439 -12.72 5.51 -19.42
CA PRO A 439 -13.85 6.03 -18.65
C PRO A 439 -15.20 5.80 -19.33
N SER A 440 -15.25 5.88 -20.68
CA SER A 440 -16.47 5.60 -21.44
C SER A 440 -16.87 4.13 -21.41
N CYS A 441 -15.91 3.21 -21.27
CA CYS A 441 -16.20 1.78 -21.07
C CYS A 441 -16.83 1.54 -19.69
N ILE A 442 -16.28 2.16 -18.64
CA ILE A 442 -16.85 2.06 -17.28
C ILE A 442 -18.30 2.57 -17.27
N GLN A 443 -18.57 3.68 -17.96
CA GLN A 443 -19.93 4.22 -18.07
C GLN A 443 -20.88 3.29 -18.85
N ALA A 444 -20.41 2.64 -19.92
CA ALA A 444 -21.20 1.66 -20.66
C ALA A 444 -21.53 0.42 -19.79
N ILE A 445 -20.61 -0.02 -18.92
CA ILE A 445 -20.87 -1.10 -17.94
C ILE A 445 -21.99 -0.68 -16.97
N VAL A 446 -21.92 0.55 -16.44
CA VAL A 446 -22.98 1.12 -15.59
C VAL A 446 -24.32 1.15 -16.32
N GLY A 447 -24.33 1.50 -17.61
CA GLY A 447 -25.53 1.49 -18.44
C GLY A 447 -26.18 0.11 -18.53
N VAL A 448 -25.39 -0.93 -18.79
CA VAL A 448 -25.90 -2.32 -18.84
C VAL A 448 -26.42 -2.78 -17.48
N LEU A 449 -25.70 -2.50 -16.40
CA LEU A 449 -26.14 -2.85 -15.03
C LEU A 449 -27.44 -2.15 -14.65
N LYS A 450 -27.64 -0.89 -15.09
CA LYS A 450 -28.89 -0.14 -14.85
C LYS A 450 -30.08 -0.73 -15.60
N VAL A 451 -29.89 -1.19 -16.84
CA VAL A 451 -30.96 -1.83 -17.62
C VAL A 451 -31.27 -3.21 -17.07
N ALA A 452 -30.24 -4.00 -16.77
CA ALA A 452 -30.36 -5.36 -16.21
C ALA A 452 -30.98 -5.36 -14.81
N ASP A 453 -30.73 -4.33 -14.00
CA ASP A 453 -31.26 -4.15 -12.64
C ASP A 453 -31.07 -5.40 -11.76
N VAL A 454 -29.81 -5.81 -11.66
CA VAL A 454 -29.38 -6.98 -10.87
C VAL A 454 -29.70 -6.80 -9.38
N SER A 455 -29.81 -5.55 -8.91
CA SER A 455 -30.20 -5.20 -7.54
C SER A 455 -31.60 -5.71 -7.18
N THR A 456 -32.58 -5.52 -8.07
CA THR A 456 -33.95 -5.97 -7.83
C THR A 456 -34.10 -7.47 -8.04
N ASN A 457 -33.41 -8.02 -9.04
CA ASN A 457 -33.47 -9.45 -9.35
C ASN A 457 -32.10 -10.04 -9.72
N TYR A 458 -31.46 -10.67 -8.74
CA TYR A 458 -30.17 -11.33 -8.92
C TYR A 458 -30.18 -12.46 -9.98
N LYS A 459 -31.34 -13.04 -10.30
CA LYS A 459 -31.47 -14.14 -11.29
C LYS A 459 -31.25 -13.69 -12.73
N VAL A 460 -31.29 -12.38 -12.98
CA VAL A 460 -30.92 -11.80 -14.27
C VAL A 460 -29.45 -12.08 -14.59
N ASP A 461 -28.60 -12.18 -13.57
CA ASP A 461 -27.20 -12.56 -13.68
C ASP A 461 -27.04 -14.08 -13.47
N GLU A 462 -26.97 -14.81 -14.58
CA GLU A 462 -26.82 -16.26 -14.58
C GLU A 462 -25.45 -16.71 -14.04
N VAL A 463 -24.40 -15.89 -14.18
CA VAL A 463 -23.06 -16.22 -13.68
C VAL A 463 -23.04 -16.11 -12.17
N LEU A 464 -23.55 -15.01 -11.61
CA LEU A 464 -23.73 -14.85 -10.17
C LEU A 464 -24.58 -15.98 -9.58
N TYR A 465 -25.74 -16.28 -10.19
CA TYR A 465 -26.64 -17.33 -9.71
C TYR A 465 -25.94 -18.70 -9.64
N ASN A 466 -25.23 -19.08 -10.70
CA ASN A 466 -24.57 -20.37 -10.78
C ASN A 466 -23.37 -20.48 -9.83
N ASP A 467 -22.54 -19.43 -9.74
CA ASP A 467 -21.34 -19.43 -8.90
C ASP A 467 -21.71 -19.40 -7.39
N CYS A 468 -22.82 -18.75 -7.04
CA CYS A 468 -23.29 -18.58 -5.65
C CYS A 468 -24.40 -19.55 -5.22
N LYS A 469 -24.74 -20.53 -6.05
CA LYS A 469 -25.89 -21.43 -5.85
C LYS A 469 -25.92 -22.11 -4.47
N SER A 470 -24.76 -22.51 -3.94
CA SER A 470 -24.66 -23.20 -2.64
C SER A 470 -25.12 -22.36 -1.46
N ILE A 471 -24.83 -21.06 -1.44
CA ILE A 471 -25.26 -20.16 -0.35
C ILE A 471 -26.71 -19.73 -0.56
N ILE A 472 -27.10 -19.48 -1.82
CA ILE A 472 -28.47 -19.08 -2.19
C ILE A 472 -29.48 -20.15 -1.76
N GLU A 473 -29.20 -21.42 -2.03
CA GLU A 473 -30.13 -22.53 -1.75
C GLU A 473 -30.08 -23.03 -0.29
N ASN A 474 -29.08 -22.65 0.52
CA ASN A 474 -28.93 -23.12 1.89
C ASN A 474 -29.12 -22.00 2.93
N GLU A 475 -28.14 -21.09 3.06
CA GLU A 475 -28.14 -20.10 4.14
C GLU A 475 -29.08 -18.93 3.86
N CYS A 476 -29.12 -18.43 2.62
CA CYS A 476 -29.98 -17.29 2.27
C CYS A 476 -31.43 -17.68 1.94
N GLN A 477 -31.77 -18.98 1.94
CA GLN A 477 -33.11 -19.44 1.58
C GLN A 477 -34.17 -19.08 2.65
N SER A 478 -33.79 -19.02 3.94
CA SER A 478 -34.70 -18.70 5.04
C SER A 478 -34.77 -17.21 5.39
N ASP A 479 -33.71 -16.47 5.10
CA ASP A 479 -33.52 -15.10 5.59
C ASP A 479 -34.04 -14.03 4.62
N VAL A 480 -34.31 -14.44 3.37
CA VAL A 480 -34.71 -13.55 2.28
C VAL A 480 -36.21 -13.66 2.02
N SER A 481 -36.94 -12.58 2.27
CA SER A 481 -38.38 -12.49 2.00
C SER A 481 -38.70 -12.03 0.57
N ASN A 482 -37.83 -11.19 -0.01
CA ASN A 482 -37.97 -10.59 -1.34
C ASN A 482 -36.68 -10.77 -2.15
N GLU A 483 -36.77 -10.88 -3.48
CA GLU A 483 -35.60 -11.11 -4.36
C GLU A 483 -34.52 -10.01 -4.26
N ALA A 484 -34.93 -8.77 -3.93
CA ALA A 484 -34.03 -7.63 -3.72
C ALA A 484 -33.13 -7.74 -2.48
N ASP A 485 -33.48 -8.57 -1.49
CA ASP A 485 -32.68 -8.75 -0.26
C ASP A 485 -31.60 -9.83 -0.41
N MET A 486 -31.60 -10.57 -1.53
CA MET A 486 -30.68 -11.68 -1.75
C MET A 486 -29.22 -11.22 -1.78
N LEU A 487 -28.92 -10.11 -2.49
CA LEU A 487 -27.56 -9.57 -2.55
C LEU A 487 -27.07 -9.11 -1.17
N SER A 488 -27.93 -8.49 -0.36
CA SER A 488 -27.57 -8.12 1.01
C SER A 488 -27.33 -9.36 1.89
N CYS A 489 -28.08 -10.46 1.69
CA CYS A 489 -27.79 -11.72 2.37
C CYS A 489 -26.41 -12.27 1.96
N LEU A 490 -26.13 -12.37 0.66
CA LEU A 490 -24.84 -12.84 0.14
C LEU A 490 -23.67 -12.00 0.69
N MET A 491 -23.83 -10.68 0.79
CA MET A 491 -22.84 -9.77 1.39
C MET A 491 -22.58 -10.05 2.88
N ASN A 492 -23.60 -10.44 3.66
CA ASN A 492 -23.45 -10.75 5.08
C ASN A 492 -22.68 -12.06 5.33
N HIS A 493 -22.62 -12.94 4.33
CA HIS A 493 -21.94 -14.24 4.39
C HIS A 493 -20.59 -14.24 3.63
N LEU A 494 -20.02 -13.06 3.32
CA LEU A 494 -18.74 -12.92 2.61
C LEU A 494 -17.56 -13.60 3.30
N ASP A 495 -17.53 -13.62 4.64
CA ASP A 495 -16.47 -14.26 5.42
C ASP A 495 -16.80 -15.71 5.82
N SER A 496 -17.92 -16.27 5.32
CA SER A 496 -18.31 -17.64 5.65
C SER A 496 -17.36 -18.65 4.98
N PRO A 497 -17.01 -19.75 5.67
CA PRO A 497 -16.14 -20.78 5.11
C PRO A 497 -16.77 -21.57 3.95
N ASP A 498 -18.10 -21.47 3.79
CA ASP A 498 -18.88 -22.18 2.77
C ASP A 498 -19.03 -21.39 1.45
N LEU A 499 -18.53 -20.15 1.40
CA LEU A 499 -18.48 -19.31 0.21
C LEU A 499 -17.31 -19.70 -0.71
N SER A 500 -17.59 -19.97 -1.99
CA SER A 500 -16.55 -20.21 -2.99
C SER A 500 -15.83 -18.91 -3.35
N GLU A 501 -14.55 -19.02 -3.73
CA GLU A 501 -13.76 -17.87 -4.20
C GLU A 501 -14.39 -17.25 -5.46
N GLU A 502 -14.99 -18.08 -6.32
CA GLU A 502 -15.72 -17.61 -7.50
C GLU A 502 -16.93 -16.76 -7.12
N CYS A 503 -17.75 -17.21 -6.16
CA CYS A 503 -18.91 -16.45 -5.69
C CYS A 503 -18.51 -15.15 -4.99
N GLU A 504 -17.48 -15.18 -4.13
CA GLU A 504 -16.94 -13.97 -3.49
C GLU A 504 -16.57 -12.91 -4.55
N ASN A 505 -15.87 -13.34 -5.61
CA ASN A 505 -15.49 -12.45 -6.70
C ASN A 505 -16.72 -11.87 -7.43
N ARG A 506 -17.74 -12.66 -7.77
CA ARG A 506 -18.95 -12.16 -8.46
C ARG A 506 -19.71 -11.15 -7.63
N ILE A 507 -19.86 -11.41 -6.33
CA ILE A 507 -20.52 -10.48 -5.40
C ILE A 507 -19.76 -9.15 -5.37
N LEU A 508 -18.43 -9.19 -5.23
CA LEU A 508 -17.60 -7.97 -5.15
C LEU A 508 -17.58 -7.17 -6.46
N GLU A 509 -17.60 -7.83 -7.62
CA GLU A 509 -17.65 -7.20 -8.94
C GLU A 509 -18.92 -6.36 -9.12
N ILE A 510 -20.09 -6.92 -8.75
CA ILE A 510 -21.38 -6.21 -8.85
C ILE A 510 -21.48 -5.14 -7.76
N GLN A 511 -21.11 -5.48 -6.52
CA GLN A 511 -21.16 -4.56 -5.39
C GLN A 511 -20.29 -3.31 -5.60
N TYR A 512 -19.19 -3.45 -6.35
CA TYR A 512 -18.34 -2.32 -6.72
C TYR A 512 -19.15 -1.20 -7.39
N PHE A 513 -20.07 -1.52 -8.30
CA PHE A 513 -20.91 -0.55 -9.01
C PHE A 513 -22.12 -0.12 -8.17
N LEU A 514 -22.85 -1.06 -7.56
CA LEU A 514 -24.05 -0.76 -6.75
C LEU A 514 -23.74 0.23 -5.62
N SER A 515 -22.59 0.08 -4.96
CA SER A 515 -22.19 0.94 -3.85
C SER A 515 -21.64 2.33 -4.25
N ARG A 516 -21.47 2.58 -5.55
CA ARG A 516 -20.89 3.82 -6.10
C ARG A 516 -21.90 4.68 -6.85
N ASP A 517 -23.04 4.11 -7.24
CA ASP A 517 -24.09 4.82 -7.96
C ASP A 517 -25.45 4.55 -7.31
N PHE A 518 -26.08 5.60 -6.76
CA PHE A 518 -27.38 5.45 -6.11
C PHE A 518 -28.50 4.99 -7.07
N THR A 519 -28.26 5.09 -8.39
CA THR A 519 -29.17 4.62 -9.44
C THR A 519 -28.98 3.17 -9.85
N LEU A 520 -28.18 2.39 -9.12
CA LEU A 520 -28.06 0.97 -9.39
C LEU A 520 -28.60 0.13 -8.23
N ASP A 521 -28.60 0.65 -7.00
CA ASP A 521 -29.18 -0.02 -5.84
C ASP A 521 -30.68 0.38 -5.71
N SER A 522 -31.56 -0.57 -6.00
CA SER A 522 -33.01 -0.35 -6.05
C SER A 522 -33.61 -0.01 -4.69
N GLN A 523 -33.13 -0.63 -3.61
CA GLN A 523 -33.61 -0.32 -2.25
C GLN A 523 -33.22 1.10 -1.83
N LEU A 524 -31.98 1.50 -2.14
CA LEU A 524 -31.48 2.84 -1.89
C LEU A 524 -32.24 3.86 -2.74
N TYR A 525 -32.45 3.58 -4.03
CA TYR A 525 -33.17 4.49 -4.91
C TYR A 525 -34.60 4.72 -4.43
N GLU A 526 -35.37 3.66 -4.18
CA GLU A 526 -36.77 3.80 -3.71
C GLU A 526 -36.87 4.56 -2.39
N ALA A 527 -35.98 4.27 -1.44
CA ALA A 527 -35.98 4.92 -0.14
C ALA A 527 -35.55 6.39 -0.19
N CYS A 528 -34.61 6.73 -1.09
CA CYS A 528 -33.97 8.05 -1.15
C CYS A 528 -34.39 8.93 -2.31
N HIS A 529 -35.15 8.44 -3.29
CA HIS A 529 -35.45 9.19 -4.52
C HIS A 529 -36.04 10.58 -4.23
N LYS A 530 -37.04 10.64 -3.33
CA LYS A 530 -37.66 11.91 -2.94
C LYS A 530 -36.65 12.89 -2.31
N ASP A 531 -35.84 12.41 -1.37
CA ASP A 531 -34.80 13.23 -0.74
C ASP A 531 -33.73 13.66 -1.75
N ALA A 532 -33.37 12.79 -2.69
CA ALA A 532 -32.39 13.05 -3.74
C ALA A 532 -32.86 14.16 -4.70
N VAL A 533 -34.13 14.13 -5.11
CA VAL A 533 -34.72 15.17 -5.97
C VAL A 533 -34.85 16.50 -5.21
N GLU A 534 -35.37 16.47 -3.98
CA GLU A 534 -35.64 17.68 -3.19
C GLU A 534 -34.38 18.37 -2.67
N LYS A 535 -33.35 17.60 -2.30
CA LYS A 535 -32.15 18.11 -1.59
C LYS A 535 -30.87 18.04 -2.41
N CYS A 536 -30.76 17.06 -3.31
CA CYS A 536 -29.56 16.83 -4.12
C CYS A 536 -29.75 17.14 -5.61
N HIS A 537 -30.89 17.70 -5.98
CA HIS A 537 -31.25 18.04 -7.37
C HIS A 537 -31.12 16.88 -8.35
N ALA A 538 -31.34 15.64 -7.88
CA ALA A 538 -31.37 14.47 -8.75
C ALA A 538 -32.52 14.56 -9.76
N GLN A 539 -32.36 13.90 -10.91
CA GLN A 539 -33.44 13.78 -11.89
C GLN A 539 -34.70 13.14 -11.30
N LYS A 540 -35.84 13.68 -11.72
CA LYS A 540 -37.17 13.27 -11.25
C LYS A 540 -37.59 11.89 -11.77
N ASN A 541 -37.02 11.47 -12.90
CA ASN A 541 -37.37 10.25 -13.59
C ASN A 541 -36.14 9.35 -13.71
N TRP A 542 -36.26 8.06 -13.38
CA TRP A 542 -35.16 7.09 -13.43
C TRP A 542 -34.59 6.87 -14.84
N HIS A 543 -35.46 6.99 -15.85
CA HIS A 543 -35.23 6.63 -17.24
C HIS A 543 -34.63 7.76 -18.09
N GLU A 544 -34.54 8.98 -17.57
CA GLU A 544 -33.92 10.09 -18.29
C GLU A 544 -32.40 9.91 -18.26
N THR A 545 -31.81 9.62 -19.43
CA THR A 545 -30.37 9.81 -19.66
C THR A 545 -30.18 11.22 -20.23
N SER A 546 -29.06 11.86 -19.90
CA SER A 546 -28.67 13.19 -20.39
C SER A 546 -28.33 13.17 -21.90
N VAL A 547 -29.30 12.80 -22.74
CA VAL A 547 -29.20 12.82 -24.19
C VAL A 547 -30.28 13.75 -24.71
N GLY A 548 -29.97 15.05 -24.74
CA GLY A 548 -30.84 16.02 -25.40
C GLY A 548 -30.72 17.46 -24.92
N SER A 549 -30.15 18.31 -25.79
CA SER A 549 -30.20 19.78 -25.82
C SER A 549 -29.22 20.57 -24.95
N LYS A 550 -28.18 21.09 -25.65
CA LYS A 550 -27.27 22.19 -25.30
C LYS A 550 -26.11 21.85 -24.36
N GLY A 551 -25.07 21.24 -24.94
CA GLY A 551 -23.70 21.77 -24.81
C GLY A 551 -23.06 21.80 -23.42
N ILE A 552 -23.43 20.90 -22.51
CA ILE A 552 -22.59 20.55 -21.37
C ILE A 552 -22.34 19.05 -21.46
N MET A 553 -21.12 18.68 -21.86
CA MET A 553 -20.60 17.33 -21.64
C MET A 553 -20.44 17.13 -20.13
N GLY A 554 -21.28 16.28 -19.56
CA GLY A 554 -21.15 15.76 -18.22
C GLY A 554 -22.35 14.86 -17.91
N PRO A 555 -22.15 13.56 -17.60
CA PRO A 555 -23.24 12.73 -17.11
C PRO A 555 -23.71 13.32 -15.77
N GLU A 556 -24.99 13.18 -15.41
CA GLU A 556 -25.37 13.31 -14.01
C GLU A 556 -24.81 12.07 -13.31
N PRO A 557 -23.73 12.16 -12.51
CA PRO A 557 -23.09 10.96 -12.02
C PRO A 557 -23.83 10.55 -10.76
N GLY A 558 -24.42 9.34 -10.75
CA GLY A 558 -25.08 8.85 -9.54
C GLY A 558 -24.16 8.81 -8.32
N TYR A 559 -22.83 8.83 -8.52
CA TYR A 559 -21.86 9.04 -7.44
C TYR A 559 -21.95 10.42 -6.77
N LEU A 560 -22.28 11.50 -7.50
CA LEU A 560 -22.41 12.85 -6.94
C LEU A 560 -23.68 12.97 -6.08
N VAL A 561 -24.79 12.41 -6.55
CA VAL A 561 -26.04 12.36 -5.79
C VAL A 561 -25.86 11.51 -4.54
N LEU A 562 -25.23 10.34 -4.68
CA LEU A 562 -24.88 9.48 -3.55
C LEU A 562 -24.02 10.24 -2.52
N THR A 563 -23.00 10.97 -2.98
CA THR A 563 -22.15 11.81 -2.12
C THR A 563 -22.94 12.94 -1.44
N CYS A 564 -23.91 13.53 -2.12
CA CYS A 564 -24.80 14.54 -1.53
C CYS A 564 -25.72 13.94 -0.44
N LEU A 565 -26.37 12.82 -0.73
CA LEU A 565 -27.18 12.09 0.24
C LEU A 565 -26.34 11.72 1.47
N TYR A 566 -25.09 11.32 1.27
CA TYR A 566 -24.15 11.02 2.35
C TYR A 566 -23.88 12.23 3.25
N ARG A 567 -23.68 13.43 2.68
CA ARG A 567 -23.51 14.66 3.48
C ARG A 567 -24.74 14.97 4.33
N HIS A 568 -25.94 14.85 3.75
CA HIS A 568 -27.21 15.07 4.47
C HIS A 568 -27.55 13.97 5.50
N ALA A 569 -26.88 12.82 5.47
CA ALA A 569 -27.04 11.77 6.46
C ALA A 569 -26.31 12.06 7.78
N TYR A 570 -25.28 12.92 7.76
CA TYR A 570 -24.36 13.14 8.88
C TYR A 570 -24.15 14.61 9.31
N ASP A 571 -24.50 15.61 8.50
CA ASP A 571 -24.45 17.03 8.91
C ASP A 571 -25.55 17.38 9.94
N GLU A 572 -25.19 18.14 10.99
CA GLU A 572 -26.11 18.58 12.06
C GLU A 572 -26.93 19.84 11.70
N VAL A 573 -26.68 20.47 10.55
CA VAL A 573 -27.26 21.76 10.17
C VAL A 573 -28.06 21.62 8.86
N ASP A 574 -29.37 21.85 8.99
CA ASP A 574 -30.43 21.94 7.96
C ASP A 574 -30.80 20.68 7.13
N ALA A 575 -32.08 20.30 7.25
CA ALA A 575 -32.83 19.31 6.46
C ALA A 575 -32.31 17.85 6.43
N LYS A 576 -32.44 17.15 7.57
CA LYS A 576 -32.18 15.70 7.69
C LYS A 576 -32.94 14.86 6.65
N LEU A 577 -32.29 13.83 6.10
CA LEU A 577 -32.91 12.79 5.25
C LEU A 577 -34.11 12.13 5.94
N SER A 578 -35.03 11.57 5.15
CA SER A 578 -36.10 10.71 5.66
C SER A 578 -35.53 9.49 6.38
N ALA A 579 -36.28 8.95 7.34
CA ALA A 579 -35.82 7.82 8.16
C ALA A 579 -35.54 6.56 7.31
N SER A 580 -36.33 6.33 6.24
CA SER A 580 -36.13 5.27 5.26
C SER A 580 -34.84 5.50 4.46
N CYS A 581 -34.65 6.70 3.91
CA CYS A 581 -33.46 7.02 3.14
C CYS A 581 -32.18 6.91 3.99
N LEU A 582 -32.22 7.42 5.22
CA LEU A 582 -31.09 7.37 6.14
C LEU A 582 -30.66 5.92 6.47
N LYS A 583 -31.62 5.00 6.60
CA LYS A 583 -31.35 3.58 6.84
C LYS A 583 -30.59 2.95 5.67
N GLU A 584 -31.07 3.19 4.45
CA GLU A 584 -30.49 2.59 3.23
C GLU A 584 -29.15 3.23 2.85
N VAL A 585 -28.99 4.56 3.04
CA VAL A 585 -27.69 5.23 2.94
C VAL A 585 -26.66 4.59 3.88
N ARG A 586 -27.04 4.27 5.12
CA ARG A 586 -26.16 3.58 6.09
C ARG A 586 -25.90 2.11 5.73
N ARG A 587 -26.83 1.43 5.05
CA ARG A 587 -26.60 0.07 4.53
C ARG A 587 -25.54 0.11 3.44
N VAL A 588 -25.76 0.91 2.39
CA VAL A 588 -24.83 1.00 1.25
C VAL A 588 -23.45 1.48 1.69
N MET A 589 -23.34 2.36 2.68
CA MET A 589 -22.05 2.74 3.27
C MET A 589 -21.29 1.58 3.93
N ARG A 590 -22.00 0.71 4.66
CA ARG A 590 -21.39 -0.49 5.26
C ARG A 590 -20.95 -1.45 4.16
N GLU A 591 -21.78 -1.69 3.16
CA GLU A 591 -21.42 -2.57 2.05
C GLU A 591 -20.26 -2.00 1.20
N ARG A 592 -20.18 -0.66 1.06
CA ARG A 592 -19.04 0.03 0.44
C ARG A 592 -17.76 -0.11 1.25
N SER A 593 -17.84 -0.04 2.58
CA SER A 593 -16.70 -0.27 3.46
C SER A 593 -16.16 -1.70 3.37
N VAL A 594 -17.03 -2.66 3.03
CA VAL A 594 -16.66 -4.06 2.75
C VAL A 594 -16.04 -4.19 1.35
N SER A 595 -16.56 -3.48 0.33
CA SER A 595 -16.02 -3.52 -1.04
C SER A 595 -14.72 -2.73 -1.24
N VAL A 596 -14.50 -1.67 -0.46
CA VAL A 596 -13.25 -0.87 -0.41
C VAL A 596 -12.32 -1.35 0.72
N ARG A 597 -12.82 -2.21 1.63
CA ARG A 597 -12.10 -2.69 2.82
C ARG A 597 -11.51 -1.55 3.69
N LEU A 598 -12.18 -0.39 3.77
CA LEU A 598 -11.89 0.74 4.67
C LEU A 598 -13.12 1.03 5.54
N MET A 599 -12.95 1.13 6.86
CA MET A 599 -14.07 1.32 7.78
C MET A 599 -14.83 2.64 7.56
N PRO A 600 -16.18 2.65 7.66
CA PRO A 600 -17.00 3.84 7.39
C PRO A 600 -16.59 5.05 8.23
N GLU A 601 -16.27 4.85 9.51
CA GLU A 601 -15.90 5.94 10.43
C GLU A 601 -14.57 6.62 10.05
N ILE A 602 -13.69 5.93 9.34
CA ILE A 602 -12.42 6.49 8.85
C ILE A 602 -12.65 7.14 7.49
N ALA A 603 -13.41 6.49 6.61
CA ALA A 603 -13.75 7.05 5.29
C ALA A 603 -14.46 8.41 5.42
N ASP A 604 -15.41 8.53 6.35
CA ASP A 604 -16.18 9.75 6.59
C ASP A 604 -15.30 10.88 7.15
N ALA A 605 -14.41 10.57 8.10
CA ALA A 605 -13.55 11.57 8.73
C ALA A 605 -12.33 11.97 7.88
N CYS A 606 -11.88 11.10 6.97
CA CYS A 606 -10.63 11.23 6.21
C CYS A 606 -10.83 11.47 4.72
N PHE A 607 -12.06 11.73 4.24
CA PHE A 607 -12.35 11.84 2.82
C PHE A 607 -11.45 12.84 2.06
N ASN A 608 -11.27 14.04 2.62
CA ASN A 608 -10.42 15.07 2.02
C ASN A 608 -8.95 14.65 2.00
N ASP A 609 -8.44 14.11 3.12
CA ASP A 609 -7.08 13.61 3.24
C ASP A 609 -6.80 12.41 2.31
N LEU A 610 -7.79 11.54 2.12
CA LEU A 610 -7.71 10.41 1.19
C LEU A 610 -7.56 10.91 -0.25
N ALA A 611 -8.39 11.88 -0.66
CA ALA A 611 -8.35 12.44 -2.00
C ALA A 611 -7.06 13.23 -2.27
N GLU A 612 -6.59 14.02 -1.30
CA GLU A 612 -5.41 14.87 -1.46
C GLU A 612 -4.10 14.07 -1.34
N LYS A 613 -3.99 13.21 -0.33
CA LYS A 613 -2.71 12.60 0.10
C LYS A 613 -2.59 11.12 -0.25
N CYS A 614 -3.70 10.39 -0.44
CA CYS A 614 -3.72 8.94 -0.60
C CYS A 614 -4.41 8.43 -1.88
N SER A 615 -4.68 9.31 -2.85
CA SER A 615 -5.42 8.99 -4.08
C SER A 615 -4.82 7.91 -4.99
N ARG A 616 -3.55 7.53 -4.76
CA ARG A 616 -2.84 6.51 -5.55
C ARG A 616 -2.71 5.16 -4.84
N LYS A 617 -3.14 5.04 -3.58
CA LYS A 617 -2.99 3.84 -2.74
C LYS A 617 -4.38 3.25 -2.43
N THR A 618 -5.08 2.80 -3.47
CA THR A 618 -6.48 2.33 -3.39
C THR A 618 -6.63 0.81 -3.25
N GLY A 619 -5.54 0.07 -3.05
CA GLY A 619 -5.59 -1.37 -2.81
C GLY A 619 -6.08 -1.73 -1.41
N VAL A 620 -6.33 -3.02 -1.18
CA VAL A 620 -6.86 -3.54 0.09
C VAL A 620 -5.95 -3.16 1.27
N GLY A 621 -6.47 -2.36 2.20
CA GLY A 621 -5.75 -1.87 3.37
C GLY A 621 -4.68 -0.80 3.09
N GLU A 622 -4.45 -0.45 1.82
CA GLU A 622 -3.44 0.54 1.42
C GLU A 622 -3.87 1.97 1.74
N GLU A 623 -5.17 2.27 1.66
CA GLU A 623 -5.72 3.59 1.99
C GLU A 623 -5.51 3.89 3.47
N LEU A 624 -5.84 2.93 4.35
CA LEU A 624 -5.60 3.07 5.78
C LEU A 624 -4.10 3.14 6.10
N MET A 625 -3.28 2.28 5.48
CA MET A 625 -1.82 2.34 5.66
C MET A 625 -1.27 3.70 5.22
N CYS A 626 -1.77 4.26 4.12
CA CYS A 626 -1.40 5.59 3.66
C CYS A 626 -1.81 6.68 4.67
N LEU A 627 -3.02 6.62 5.21
CA LEU A 627 -3.47 7.53 6.25
C LEU A 627 -2.59 7.41 7.52
N GLN A 628 -2.23 6.19 7.93
CA GLN A 628 -1.29 5.95 9.04
C GLN A 628 0.12 6.48 8.72
N GLU A 629 0.62 6.28 7.49
CA GLU A 629 1.88 6.87 7.01
C GLU A 629 1.85 8.40 7.05
N MET A 630 0.72 9.02 6.76
CA MET A 630 0.55 10.48 6.73
C MET A 630 0.01 11.06 8.05
N PHE A 631 -0.08 10.27 9.13
CA PHE A 631 -0.78 10.62 10.38
C PHE A 631 -0.53 12.03 10.94
N GLN A 632 0.71 12.52 10.92
CA GLN A 632 1.06 13.85 11.44
C GLN A 632 0.60 15.00 10.54
N LYS A 633 0.32 14.72 9.26
CA LYS A 633 -0.08 15.69 8.24
C LYS A 633 -1.59 15.65 7.95
N LEU A 634 -2.35 14.80 8.62
CA LEU A 634 -3.80 14.68 8.46
C LEU A 634 -4.54 15.86 9.10
N GLU A 635 -5.74 16.14 8.63
CA GLU A 635 -6.67 17.07 9.29
C GLU A 635 -7.07 16.54 10.68
N PRO A 636 -7.40 17.41 11.66
CA PRO A 636 -7.67 16.99 13.04
C PRO A 636 -8.75 15.90 13.17
N ASN A 637 -9.84 16.03 12.39
CA ASN A 637 -10.95 15.06 12.41
C ASN A 637 -10.51 13.70 11.87
N CYS A 638 -9.78 13.67 10.75
CA CYS A 638 -9.21 12.46 10.19
C CYS A 638 -8.17 11.83 11.12
N GLN A 639 -7.29 12.66 11.68
CA GLN A 639 -6.27 12.24 12.63
C GLN A 639 -6.89 11.57 13.85
N ASP A 640 -7.99 12.09 14.39
CA ASP A 640 -8.71 11.50 15.52
C ASP A 640 -9.34 10.14 15.16
N ALA A 641 -9.94 10.01 13.97
CA ALA A 641 -10.52 8.76 13.48
C ALA A 641 -9.44 7.68 13.27
N VAL A 642 -8.37 8.01 12.55
CA VAL A 642 -7.21 7.13 12.33
C VAL A 642 -6.55 6.75 13.65
N ARG A 643 -6.45 7.70 14.59
CA ARG A 643 -5.88 7.44 15.91
C ARG A 643 -6.70 6.42 16.68
N LYS A 644 -8.02 6.64 16.78
CA LYS A 644 -8.95 5.75 17.48
C LYS A 644 -8.89 4.34 16.89
N TYR A 645 -8.81 4.23 15.56
CA TYR A 645 -8.72 2.93 14.91
C TYR A 645 -7.37 2.23 15.14
N THR A 646 -6.27 2.94 14.93
CA THR A 646 -4.91 2.42 15.16
C THR A 646 -4.73 1.99 16.63
N MET A 647 -5.36 2.70 17.57
CA MET A 647 -5.43 2.34 18.99
C MET A 647 -6.21 1.05 19.30
N MET A 648 -7.14 0.66 18.43
CA MET A 648 -7.88 -0.60 18.53
C MET A 648 -7.09 -1.73 17.88
N GLN A 649 -6.49 -1.49 16.71
CA GLN A 649 -5.59 -2.44 16.05
C GLN A 649 -4.37 -2.80 16.90
N SER A 650 -3.86 -1.87 17.69
CA SER A 650 -2.74 -2.14 18.60
C SER A 650 -3.10 -2.96 19.83
N ARG A 651 -4.40 -3.04 20.15
CA ARG A 651 -4.91 -3.98 21.13
C ARG A 651 -5.06 -5.34 20.48
N ASP A 652 -5.85 -5.43 19.41
CA ASP A 652 -6.13 -6.68 18.71
C ASP A 652 -5.63 -6.67 17.27
N PHE A 653 -4.59 -7.48 17.00
CA PHE A 653 -3.98 -7.57 15.66
C PHE A 653 -4.95 -8.09 14.58
N ARG A 654 -6.02 -8.83 14.96
CA ARG A 654 -6.99 -9.42 14.01
C ARG A 654 -7.81 -8.35 13.29
N LEU A 655 -7.96 -7.18 13.91
CA LEU A 655 -8.59 -6.01 13.30
C LEU A 655 -7.80 -5.49 12.09
N ASN A 656 -6.54 -5.90 11.92
CA ASN A 656 -5.81 -5.73 10.67
C ASN A 656 -5.86 -7.03 9.85
N GLN A 657 -6.89 -7.15 8.99
CA GLN A 657 -7.11 -8.34 8.15
C GLN A 657 -5.91 -8.65 7.24
N ALA A 658 -5.24 -7.62 6.72
CA ALA A 658 -4.09 -7.78 5.84
C ALA A 658 -2.87 -8.35 6.59
N LEU A 659 -2.58 -7.81 7.76
CA LEU A 659 -1.54 -8.31 8.66
C LEU A 659 -1.85 -9.75 9.14
N SER A 660 -3.07 -10.01 9.62
CA SER A 660 -3.45 -11.32 10.15
C SER A 660 -3.41 -12.41 9.08
N LYS A 661 -3.83 -12.11 7.84
CA LYS A 661 -3.70 -13.02 6.69
C LYS A 661 -2.24 -13.24 6.32
N ALA A 662 -1.42 -12.19 6.26
CA ALA A 662 -0.01 -12.29 5.87
C ALA A 662 0.83 -13.06 6.91
N CYS A 663 0.57 -12.85 8.20
CA CYS A 663 1.35 -13.39 9.31
C CYS A 663 0.79 -14.69 9.92
N ARG A 664 -0.29 -15.25 9.36
CA ARG A 664 -0.97 -16.46 9.85
C ARG A 664 -0.03 -17.62 10.18
N GLN A 665 1.00 -17.85 9.34
CA GLN A 665 1.95 -18.94 9.53
C GLN A 665 2.87 -18.72 10.74
N VAL A 666 3.36 -17.49 10.94
CA VAL A 666 4.23 -17.14 12.07
C VAL A 666 3.44 -17.21 13.37
N VAL A 667 2.21 -16.68 13.37
CA VAL A 667 1.32 -16.73 14.55
C VAL A 667 1.06 -18.17 14.99
N LYS A 668 0.79 -19.08 14.04
CA LYS A 668 0.53 -20.49 14.34
C LYS A 668 1.73 -21.23 14.94
N ILE A 669 2.96 -20.88 14.54
CA ILE A 669 4.18 -21.57 14.97
C ILE A 669 4.73 -20.98 16.27
N TYR A 670 4.83 -19.66 16.35
CA TYR A 670 5.57 -18.95 17.41
C TYR A 670 4.67 -18.25 18.43
N CYS A 671 3.47 -17.81 18.03
CA CYS A 671 2.60 -16.97 18.88
C CYS A 671 1.29 -17.66 19.27
N LEU A 672 1.25 -19.00 19.23
CA LEU A 672 0.02 -19.78 19.43
C LEU A 672 -0.57 -19.60 20.84
N GLU A 673 0.28 -19.40 21.85
CA GLU A 673 -0.13 -19.17 23.24
C GLU A 673 -1.10 -18.00 23.37
N PHE A 674 -0.84 -16.91 22.65
CA PHE A 674 -1.65 -15.70 22.67
C PHE A 674 -2.82 -15.74 21.66
N ALA A 675 -2.75 -16.61 20.66
CA ALA A 675 -3.75 -16.71 19.58
C ALA A 675 -5.11 -17.27 20.02
N HIS A 676 -5.17 -17.94 21.17
CA HIS A 676 -6.39 -18.53 21.72
C HIS A 676 -7.16 -17.63 22.69
N GLU A 677 -6.62 -16.45 23.02
CA GLU A 677 -7.31 -15.49 23.88
C GLU A 677 -8.46 -14.79 23.14
N GLU A 678 -9.57 -14.51 23.84
CA GLU A 678 -10.74 -13.83 23.25
C GLU A 678 -10.39 -12.42 22.78
N VAL A 679 -9.45 -11.74 23.45
CA VAL A 679 -8.97 -10.39 23.10
C VAL A 679 -7.46 -10.33 23.28
N ASP A 680 -6.73 -10.21 22.17
CA ASP A 680 -5.31 -9.87 22.16
C ASP A 680 -5.12 -8.51 22.87
N ASN A 681 -4.16 -8.42 23.79
CA ASN A 681 -3.82 -7.18 24.51
C ASN A 681 -2.47 -6.62 24.01
N GLY A 682 -2.19 -6.82 22.72
CA GLY A 682 -0.95 -6.44 22.04
C GLY A 682 0.17 -7.47 22.17
N ASP A 683 -0.10 -8.66 22.70
CA ASP A 683 0.88 -9.73 22.93
C ASP A 683 1.31 -10.40 21.62
N ILE A 684 0.38 -10.56 20.68
CA ILE A 684 0.70 -11.15 19.38
C ILE A 684 1.60 -10.21 18.57
N MET A 685 1.37 -8.89 18.66
CA MET A 685 2.23 -7.93 17.99
C MET A 685 3.64 -7.93 18.57
N ASP A 686 3.79 -7.99 19.90
CA ASP A 686 5.10 -8.13 20.54
C ASP A 686 5.81 -9.41 20.09
N CYS A 687 5.09 -10.55 20.06
CA CYS A 687 5.64 -11.82 19.57
C CYS A 687 6.07 -11.77 18.10
N LEU A 688 5.29 -11.12 17.23
CA LEU A 688 5.64 -10.94 15.81
C LEU A 688 6.88 -10.05 15.63
N LEU A 689 7.06 -9.02 16.46
CA LEU A 689 8.26 -8.19 16.45
C LEU A 689 9.50 -8.97 16.89
N GLU A 690 9.39 -9.78 17.94
CA GLU A 690 10.48 -10.65 18.42
C GLU A 690 10.92 -11.68 17.36
N HIS A 691 9.98 -12.16 16.55
CA HIS A 691 10.24 -13.16 15.51
C HIS A 691 10.36 -12.56 14.10
N LYS A 692 10.61 -11.25 13.97
CA LYS A 692 10.74 -10.57 12.67
C LYS A 692 11.82 -11.20 11.76
N GLY A 693 12.85 -11.79 12.36
CA GLY A 693 14.00 -12.40 11.67
C GLY A 693 13.78 -13.81 11.12
N VAL A 694 12.72 -14.54 11.50
CA VAL A 694 12.57 -15.97 11.19
C VAL A 694 12.26 -16.23 9.71
N PRO A 695 12.72 -17.35 9.12
CA PRO A 695 12.50 -17.65 7.70
C PRO A 695 11.02 -17.88 7.33
N GLU A 696 10.19 -18.29 8.30
CA GLU A 696 8.75 -18.48 8.16
C GLU A 696 7.99 -17.15 7.96
N MET A 697 8.62 -16.01 8.29
CA MET A 697 8.06 -14.69 8.07
C MET A 697 8.31 -14.22 6.63
N ASN A 698 7.30 -14.41 5.77
CA ASN A 698 7.32 -13.97 4.38
C ASN A 698 7.49 -12.44 4.25
N HIS A 699 7.91 -11.99 3.07
CA HIS A 699 8.15 -10.57 2.78
C HIS A 699 6.93 -9.67 3.06
N LYS A 700 5.70 -10.16 2.82
CA LYS A 700 4.47 -9.40 3.08
C LYS A 700 4.23 -9.20 4.58
N CYS A 701 4.29 -10.26 5.38
CA CYS A 701 4.17 -10.19 6.83
C CYS A 701 5.25 -9.28 7.42
N ARG A 702 6.50 -9.45 6.98
CA ARG A 702 7.61 -8.60 7.41
C ARG A 702 7.37 -7.12 7.11
N ALA A 703 6.82 -6.80 5.94
CA ALA A 703 6.47 -5.43 5.57
C ALA A 703 5.35 -4.87 6.48
N TYR A 704 4.28 -5.63 6.75
CA TYR A 704 3.21 -5.19 7.64
C TYR A 704 3.65 -5.04 9.11
N VAL A 705 4.48 -5.94 9.62
CA VAL A 705 5.07 -5.85 10.95
C VAL A 705 5.99 -4.62 11.04
N SER A 706 6.81 -4.38 10.02
CA SER A 706 7.67 -3.18 9.95
C SER A 706 6.86 -1.89 9.86
N HIS A 707 5.77 -1.87 9.10
CA HIS A 707 4.85 -0.73 9.06
C HIS A 707 4.23 -0.46 10.44
N THR A 708 3.81 -1.53 11.14
CA THR A 708 3.23 -1.42 12.48
C THR A 708 4.25 -0.90 13.51
N GLU A 709 5.51 -1.32 13.38
CA GLU A 709 6.62 -0.79 14.17
C GLU A 709 6.82 0.71 13.93
N LEU A 710 6.85 1.16 12.67
CA LEU A 710 7.03 2.56 12.31
C LEU A 710 5.86 3.46 12.74
N ILE A 711 4.62 3.00 12.58
CA ILE A 711 3.45 3.79 13.04
C ILE A 711 3.47 3.95 14.55
N SER A 712 3.85 2.92 15.32
CA SER A 712 3.94 2.97 16.79
C SER A 712 4.87 4.06 17.32
N MET A 713 5.83 4.51 16.51
CA MET A 713 6.75 5.59 16.86
C MET A 713 6.11 6.98 16.83
N LYS A 714 5.11 7.18 15.97
CA LYS A 714 4.48 8.50 15.77
C LYS A 714 3.61 8.95 16.93
N ASP A 715 3.04 8.00 17.68
CA ASP A 715 2.20 8.29 18.83
C ASP A 715 2.28 7.16 19.87
N TYR A 716 2.62 7.50 21.12
CA TYR A 716 2.72 6.51 22.21
C TYR A 716 1.41 5.74 22.44
N ARG A 717 0.26 6.32 22.07
CA ARG A 717 -1.08 5.71 22.23
C ARG A 717 -1.29 4.50 21.32
N PHE A 718 -0.46 4.35 20.30
CA PHE A 718 -0.45 3.21 19.39
C PHE A 718 0.22 1.97 19.97
N THR A 719 0.79 2.05 21.18
CA THR A 719 1.21 0.87 21.94
C THR A 719 0.24 0.65 23.09
N PHE A 720 -0.58 -0.41 23.02
CA PHE A 720 -1.64 -0.65 24.00
C PHE A 720 -1.12 -0.74 25.44
N LYS A 721 -0.11 -1.58 25.68
CA LYS A 721 0.51 -1.76 27.01
C LYS A 721 1.10 -0.45 27.55
N PHE A 722 1.78 0.33 26.72
CA PHE A 722 2.35 1.61 27.10
C PHE A 722 1.28 2.64 27.48
N ARG A 723 0.25 2.77 26.64
CA ARG A 723 -0.88 3.65 26.92
C ARG A 723 -1.59 3.24 28.21
N GLN A 724 -1.86 1.95 28.39
CA GLN A 724 -2.59 1.46 29.56
C GLN A 724 -1.83 1.74 30.86
N ALA A 725 -0.50 1.55 30.86
CA ALA A 725 0.33 1.75 32.03
C ALA A 725 0.61 3.23 32.34
N CYS A 726 0.88 4.05 31.32
CA CYS A 726 1.44 5.39 31.48
C CYS A 726 0.50 6.57 31.19
N ARG A 727 -0.72 6.36 30.67
CA ARG A 727 -1.63 7.45 30.23
C ARG A 727 -1.79 8.58 31.26
N SER A 728 -2.06 8.26 32.52
CA SER A 728 -2.26 9.29 33.56
C SER A 728 -1.02 10.14 33.80
N ASP A 729 0.14 9.50 33.79
CA ASP A 729 1.41 10.12 34.15
C ASP A 729 1.87 11.02 32.99
N VAL A 730 1.63 10.59 31.75
CA VAL A 730 1.88 11.39 30.54
C VAL A 730 0.97 12.61 30.48
N GLU A 731 -0.35 12.43 30.66
CA GLU A 731 -1.33 13.51 30.62
C GLU A 731 -1.03 14.59 31.68
N GLN A 732 -0.53 14.20 32.85
CA GLN A 732 -0.23 15.10 33.96
C GLN A 732 1.11 15.82 33.84
N TYR A 733 2.18 15.16 33.37
CA TYR A 733 3.55 15.67 33.49
C TYR A 733 4.24 15.98 32.16
N CYS A 734 3.86 15.33 31.06
CA CYS A 734 4.56 15.46 29.77
C CYS A 734 3.84 16.35 28.75
N THR A 735 2.62 16.82 29.06
CA THR A 735 1.79 17.58 28.12
C THR A 735 2.05 19.09 28.12
N SER A 736 2.95 19.64 28.93
CA SER A 736 2.97 21.10 29.19
C SER A 736 4.11 21.89 28.52
N LYS A 737 4.97 21.29 27.68
CA LYS A 737 6.24 21.95 27.30
C LYS A 737 6.42 22.48 25.87
N THR A 738 5.58 22.18 24.87
CA THR A 738 5.70 22.78 23.51
C THR A 738 4.42 22.63 22.68
N ASP A 739 4.12 23.61 21.82
CA ASP A 739 3.09 23.58 20.75
C ASP A 739 3.53 22.76 19.51
N ASN A 740 4.42 21.78 19.68
CA ASN A 740 5.02 21.04 18.58
C ASN A 740 4.19 19.79 18.21
N ALA A 741 4.09 19.50 16.92
CA ALA A 741 3.35 18.36 16.36
C ALA A 741 3.81 16.98 16.91
N ASP A 742 5.05 16.88 17.40
CA ASP A 742 5.66 15.64 17.90
C ASP A 742 5.46 15.39 19.40
N LYS A 743 4.64 16.20 20.09
CA LYS A 743 4.41 16.12 21.54
C LYS A 743 4.03 14.73 22.05
N TYR A 744 3.24 13.98 21.27
CA TYR A 744 2.77 12.64 21.64
C TYR A 744 3.60 11.52 21.03
N SER A 745 4.71 11.82 20.36
CA SER A 745 5.59 10.79 19.78
C SER A 745 6.10 9.86 20.88
N ARG A 746 6.28 8.59 20.53
CA ARG A 746 6.72 7.57 21.49
C ARG A 746 8.08 7.93 22.09
N SER A 747 9.02 8.41 21.26
CA SER A 747 10.35 8.84 21.73
C SER A 747 10.26 9.99 22.75
N ASN A 748 9.50 11.05 22.45
CA ASN A 748 9.40 12.21 23.33
C ASN A 748 8.74 11.86 24.67
N VAL A 749 7.74 10.99 24.66
CA VAL A 749 7.07 10.52 25.88
C VAL A 749 8.00 9.66 26.73
N VAL A 750 8.76 8.74 26.12
CA VAL A 750 9.76 7.93 26.83
C VAL A 750 10.84 8.83 27.43
N HIS A 751 11.34 9.81 26.67
CA HIS A 751 12.33 10.77 27.15
C HIS A 751 11.81 11.59 28.34
N CYS A 752 10.61 12.17 28.22
CA CYS A 752 10.00 12.95 29.30
C CYS A 752 9.82 12.14 30.59
N LEU A 753 9.26 10.93 30.51
CA LEU A 753 9.05 10.08 31.68
C LEU A 753 10.39 9.63 32.29
N SER A 754 11.41 9.39 31.47
CA SER A 754 12.75 9.05 31.94
C SER A 754 13.41 10.22 32.67
N GLU A 755 13.26 11.45 32.17
CA GLU A 755 13.75 12.67 32.84
C GLU A 755 13.09 12.86 34.22
N ILE A 756 11.77 12.65 34.31
CA ILE A 756 11.05 12.70 35.60
C ILE A 756 11.60 11.65 36.58
N LEU A 757 11.85 10.43 36.10
CA LEU A 757 12.41 9.35 36.91
C LEU A 757 13.80 9.72 37.45
N ILE A 758 14.68 10.26 36.59
CA ILE A 758 16.04 10.67 36.98
C ILE A 758 16.00 11.79 38.02
N VAL A 759 15.20 12.84 37.79
CA VAL A 759 15.09 13.99 38.70
C VAL A 759 14.60 13.53 40.08
N ARG A 760 13.62 12.64 40.11
CA ARG A 760 13.08 12.06 41.35
C ARG A 760 14.12 11.26 42.13
N ILE A 761 14.87 10.40 41.46
CA ILE A 761 15.89 9.54 42.09
C ILE A 761 17.06 10.39 42.60
N MET A 762 17.55 11.33 41.78
CA MET A 762 18.75 12.12 42.09
C MET A 762 18.49 13.23 43.09
N LEU A 763 17.47 14.07 42.87
CA LEU A 763 17.27 15.28 43.67
C LEU A 763 16.29 15.06 44.83
N GLY A 764 15.56 13.93 44.83
CA GLY A 764 14.42 13.71 45.74
C GLY A 764 13.25 14.66 45.46
N GLU A 765 13.32 15.42 44.36
CA GLU A 765 12.35 16.42 43.93
C GLU A 765 11.54 15.89 42.74
N GLY A 766 10.32 16.38 42.55
CA GLY A 766 9.46 15.97 41.43
C GLY A 766 8.50 14.82 41.74
N PRO A 767 7.63 14.47 40.78
CA PRO A 767 6.56 13.49 40.97
C PRO A 767 7.03 12.04 40.90
N GLU A 768 6.32 11.12 41.57
CA GLU A 768 6.58 9.68 41.50
C GLU A 768 5.69 9.01 40.44
N LEU A 769 6.32 8.30 39.51
CA LEU A 769 5.63 7.54 38.46
C LEU A 769 5.02 6.24 39.01
N LYS A 770 3.88 5.83 38.45
CA LYS A 770 3.21 4.57 38.82
C LYS A 770 4.13 3.37 38.56
N LYS A 771 4.03 2.34 39.41
CA LYS A 771 4.86 1.12 39.29
C LYS A 771 4.71 0.44 37.93
N GLU A 772 3.48 0.32 37.43
CA GLU A 772 3.21 -0.26 36.11
C GLU A 772 3.78 0.62 34.98
N CYS A 773 3.66 1.94 35.09
CA CYS A 773 4.27 2.84 34.10
C CYS A 773 5.80 2.72 34.10
N ARG A 774 6.45 2.63 35.27
CA ARG A 774 7.90 2.40 35.36
C ARG A 774 8.32 1.09 34.70
N LYS A 775 7.58 0.01 34.93
CA LYS A 775 7.86 -1.30 34.30
C LYS A 775 7.75 -1.22 32.78
N GLN A 776 6.69 -0.62 32.26
CA GLN A 776 6.48 -0.52 30.82
C GLN A 776 7.42 0.50 30.16
N LEU A 777 7.75 1.60 30.84
CA LEU A 777 8.74 2.58 30.40
C LEU A 777 10.10 1.93 30.16
N ARG A 778 10.55 1.03 31.05
CA ARG A 778 11.79 0.26 30.87
C ARG A 778 11.75 -0.59 29.61
N ALA A 779 10.67 -1.35 29.42
CA ALA A 779 10.50 -2.19 28.23
C ALA A 779 10.52 -1.36 26.94
N GLU A 780 9.85 -0.21 26.95
CA GLU A 780 9.80 0.71 25.81
C GLU A 780 11.15 1.36 25.51
N TYR A 781 11.88 1.77 26.55
CA TYR A 781 13.23 2.33 26.41
C TYR A 781 14.19 1.33 25.77
N LEU A 782 14.22 0.08 26.27
CA LEU A 782 15.07 -0.98 25.73
C LEU A 782 14.72 -1.32 24.28
N LYS A 783 13.44 -1.25 23.89
CA LYS A 783 13.01 -1.44 22.50
C LYS A 783 13.56 -0.32 21.58
N LEU A 784 13.58 0.93 22.05
CA LEU A 784 14.16 2.05 21.28
C LEU A 784 15.68 1.92 21.13
N ASP A 785 16.36 1.49 22.20
CA ASP A 785 17.82 1.36 22.21
C ASP A 785 18.33 0.19 21.34
N ASN A 786 17.57 -0.92 21.31
CA ASN A 786 17.88 -2.13 20.53
C ASN A 786 17.52 -2.05 19.04
N ALA A 787 16.89 -0.97 18.57
CA ALA A 787 16.41 -0.89 17.20
C ALA A 787 17.53 -1.05 16.15
N GLU A 788 17.25 -1.83 15.09
CA GLU A 788 18.16 -2.12 13.95
C GLU A 788 18.51 -0.89 13.09
N ARG A 789 17.83 0.25 13.33
CA ARG A 789 18.14 1.56 12.75
C ARG A 789 18.18 2.59 13.87
N ILE A 790 18.91 3.69 13.66
CA ILE A 790 18.92 4.82 14.60
C ILE A 790 17.54 5.48 14.55
N ILE A 791 16.66 5.05 15.45
CA ILE A 791 15.27 5.49 15.53
C ILE A 791 15.12 6.68 16.50
N ASP A 792 16.11 6.97 17.33
CA ASP A 792 16.06 8.14 18.22
C ASP A 792 16.34 9.43 17.42
N PRO A 793 15.31 10.26 17.15
CA PRO A 793 15.49 11.49 16.40
C PRO A 793 16.31 12.53 17.17
N GLU A 794 16.31 12.51 18.51
CA GLU A 794 17.09 13.47 19.32
C GLU A 794 18.58 13.12 19.26
N LEU A 795 18.95 11.83 19.29
CA LEU A 795 20.34 11.41 19.10
C LEU A 795 20.86 11.86 17.73
N MET A 796 20.09 11.65 16.66
CA MET A 796 20.51 12.06 15.32
C MET A 796 20.59 13.59 15.20
N ASP A 797 19.58 14.32 15.67
CA ASP A 797 19.56 15.79 15.57
C ASP A 797 20.71 16.45 16.36
N VAL A 798 21.07 15.88 17.52
CA VAL A 798 22.07 16.47 18.42
C VAL A 798 23.49 15.95 18.17
N CYS A 799 23.67 14.69 17.75
CA CYS A 799 24.98 14.02 17.68
C CYS A 799 25.45 13.68 16.24
N GLU A 800 24.73 14.04 15.17
CA GLU A 800 25.10 13.67 13.78
C GLU A 800 26.57 14.01 13.42
N ALA A 801 27.04 15.20 13.81
CA ALA A 801 28.41 15.65 13.57
C ALA A 801 29.44 14.79 14.31
N ASP A 802 29.17 14.45 15.58
CA ASP A 802 30.05 13.64 16.42
C ASP A 802 30.08 12.16 16.00
N ILE A 803 28.94 11.62 15.53
CA ILE A 803 28.84 10.26 14.99
C ILE A 803 29.76 10.12 13.76
N SER A 804 29.74 11.12 12.89
CA SER A 804 30.58 11.14 11.67
C SER A 804 32.06 11.34 12.01
N LYS A 805 32.36 12.26 12.93
CA LYS A 805 33.73 12.62 13.33
C LYS A 805 34.48 11.46 13.99
N ASN A 806 33.81 10.69 14.85
CA ASN A 806 34.42 9.62 15.63
C ASN A 806 34.25 8.23 14.98
N GLY A 807 33.71 8.14 13.76
CA GLY A 807 33.57 6.87 13.04
C GLY A 807 32.47 5.94 13.57
N CYS A 808 31.55 6.44 14.41
CA CYS A 808 30.48 5.65 15.02
C CYS A 808 29.38 5.23 14.02
N GLN A 809 29.36 5.80 12.81
CA GLN A 809 28.45 5.43 11.72
C GLN A 809 28.58 3.97 11.24
N LEU A 810 29.67 3.28 11.60
CA LEU A 810 29.91 1.88 11.22
C LEU A 810 29.00 0.89 11.97
N TYR A 811 28.35 1.34 13.04
CA TYR A 811 27.48 0.52 13.88
C TYR A 811 26.01 0.63 13.46
N GLU A 812 25.32 -0.52 13.41
CA GLU A 812 23.94 -0.60 12.88
C GLU A 812 22.86 -0.22 13.91
N THR A 813 23.14 -0.34 15.21
CA THR A 813 22.13 -0.13 16.28
C THR A 813 22.40 1.12 17.11
N THR A 814 21.32 1.76 17.61
CA THR A 814 21.40 2.93 18.51
C THR A 814 22.27 2.67 19.74
N MET A 815 22.16 1.48 20.32
CA MET A 815 22.98 1.03 21.45
C MET A 815 24.48 1.10 21.13
N LEU A 816 24.92 0.49 20.02
CA LEU A 816 26.35 0.45 19.66
C LEU A 816 26.90 1.84 19.29
N VAL A 817 26.09 2.67 18.63
CA VAL A 817 26.45 4.07 18.36
C VAL A 817 26.62 4.83 19.67
N THR A 818 25.71 4.64 20.63
CA THR A 818 25.83 5.27 21.96
C THR A 818 27.09 4.83 22.68
N GLU A 819 27.43 3.54 22.68
CA GLU A 819 28.67 3.02 23.29
C GLU A 819 29.92 3.63 22.64
N CYS A 820 29.94 3.74 21.31
CA CYS A 820 31.02 4.43 20.61
C CYS A 820 31.15 5.90 21.03
N LEU A 821 30.03 6.63 21.16
CA LEU A 821 30.05 8.01 21.62
C LEU A 821 30.51 8.14 23.09
N LYS A 822 30.19 7.18 23.96
CA LYS A 822 30.69 7.13 25.35
C LYS A 822 32.21 6.99 25.38
N GLU A 823 32.81 6.16 24.52
CA GLU A 823 34.27 6.01 24.44
C GLU A 823 34.99 7.32 24.03
N HIS A 824 34.32 8.17 23.24
CA HIS A 824 34.84 9.46 22.77
C HIS A 824 34.26 10.68 23.49
N LYS A 825 33.69 10.50 24.70
CA LYS A 825 32.92 11.53 25.44
C LYS A 825 33.63 12.89 25.60
N LEU A 826 34.96 12.89 25.75
CA LEU A 826 35.74 14.11 25.90
C LEU A 826 35.90 14.92 24.59
N ASP A 827 35.70 14.27 23.44
CA ASP A 827 35.84 14.86 22.10
C ASP A 827 34.50 15.28 21.48
N LEU A 828 33.39 14.99 22.16
CA LEU A 828 32.02 15.33 21.77
C LEU A 828 31.73 16.82 21.91
N GLU A 829 30.88 17.33 21.03
CA GLU A 829 30.31 18.67 21.14
C GLU A 829 29.45 18.82 22.41
N PRO A 830 29.31 20.05 22.96
CA PRO A 830 28.60 20.26 24.23
C PRO A 830 27.16 19.76 24.24
N ALA A 831 26.46 19.82 23.10
CA ALA A 831 25.08 19.36 22.99
C ALA A 831 24.99 17.82 23.02
N CYS A 832 25.81 17.13 22.23
CA CYS A 832 25.86 15.68 22.23
C CYS A 832 26.36 15.11 23.56
N ARG A 833 27.37 15.74 24.17
CA ARG A 833 27.87 15.36 25.51
C ARG A 833 26.78 15.42 26.57
N LYS A 834 25.92 16.45 26.54
CA LYS A 834 24.77 16.58 27.45
C LYS A 834 23.76 15.46 27.26
N TYR A 835 23.48 15.11 26.00
CA TYR A 835 22.59 14.01 25.67
C TYR A 835 23.13 12.67 26.21
N ILE A 836 24.42 12.36 25.95
CA ILE A 836 25.07 11.14 26.44
C ILE A 836 25.09 11.09 27.97
N PHE A 837 25.43 12.20 28.64
CA PHE A 837 25.45 12.25 30.11
C PHE A 837 24.06 12.08 30.74
N ARG A 838 22.98 12.54 30.06
CA ARG A 838 21.61 12.29 30.50
C ARG A 838 21.27 10.80 30.46
N LYS A 839 21.72 10.09 29.42
CA LYS A 839 21.55 8.65 29.26
C LYS A 839 22.32 7.86 30.33
N GLU A 840 23.58 8.18 30.58
CA GLU A 840 24.36 7.56 31.66
C GLU A 840 23.69 7.73 33.03
N LYS A 841 23.16 8.93 33.36
CA LYS A 841 22.44 9.14 34.62
C LYS A 841 21.24 8.19 34.81
N LEU A 842 20.60 7.76 33.73
CA LEU A 842 19.51 6.78 33.78
C LEU A 842 20.06 5.38 34.04
N GLU A 843 21.04 4.97 33.24
CA GLU A 843 21.69 3.65 33.27
C GLU A 843 22.33 3.33 34.64
N PHE A 844 23.01 4.30 35.25
CA PHE A 844 23.68 4.12 36.55
C PHE A 844 22.71 4.13 37.74
N ASN A 845 21.58 4.83 37.64
CA ASN A 845 20.56 4.83 38.69
C ASN A 845 19.72 3.56 38.69
N ASP A 846 19.43 3.03 37.51
CA ASP A 846 18.67 1.80 37.32
C ASP A 846 19.31 1.01 36.19
N ASN A 847 20.11 0.02 36.56
CA ASN A 847 20.92 -0.78 35.63
C ASN A 847 20.06 -1.60 34.66
N THR A 848 18.73 -1.65 34.83
CA THR A 848 17.83 -2.25 33.83
C THR A 848 17.77 -1.45 32.53
N PHE A 849 18.13 -0.17 32.55
CA PHE A 849 18.18 0.68 31.35
C PHE A 849 19.51 0.54 30.57
N ASP A 850 20.56 -0.02 31.17
CA ASP A 850 21.83 -0.30 30.48
C ASP A 850 21.68 -1.57 29.63
N GLY A 851 21.17 -1.41 28.41
CA GLY A 851 20.92 -2.52 27.50
C GLY A 851 22.20 -3.32 27.17
N MET A 852 23.36 -2.65 27.14
CA MET A 852 24.64 -3.32 26.87
C MET A 852 25.03 -4.22 28.05
N LEU A 853 24.93 -3.72 29.27
CA LEU A 853 25.18 -4.49 30.51
C LEU A 853 24.23 -5.68 30.64
N GLN A 854 22.93 -5.45 30.43
CA GLN A 854 21.94 -6.53 30.52
C GLN A 854 22.18 -7.63 29.47
N ARG A 855 22.69 -7.27 28.28
CA ARG A 855 22.94 -8.23 27.19
C ARG A 855 24.24 -9.01 27.38
N VAL A 856 25.37 -8.30 27.52
CA VAL A 856 26.70 -8.93 27.57
C VAL A 856 26.91 -9.70 28.87
N CYS A 857 26.47 -9.16 30.01
CA CYS A 857 26.61 -9.83 31.30
C CYS A 857 25.44 -10.75 31.67
N SER A 858 24.53 -11.07 30.73
CA SER A 858 23.28 -11.80 31.03
C SER A 858 23.47 -13.16 31.73
N THR A 859 24.62 -13.81 31.52
CA THR A 859 24.92 -15.12 32.13
C THR A 859 25.43 -14.96 33.56
N GLU A 860 26.31 -13.99 33.77
CA GLU A 860 26.92 -13.61 35.03
C GLU A 860 25.88 -13.03 35.98
N ILE A 861 24.98 -12.17 35.48
CA ILE A 861 23.85 -11.63 36.23
C ILE A 861 23.00 -12.77 36.82
N ARG A 862 22.67 -13.79 36.01
CA ARG A 862 21.86 -14.93 36.46
C ARG A 862 22.61 -15.85 37.43
N LYS A 863 23.91 -16.05 37.25
CA LYS A 863 24.70 -16.99 38.06
C LYS A 863 25.20 -16.38 39.37
N LEU A 864 25.72 -15.15 39.31
CA LEU A 864 26.41 -14.48 40.42
C LEU A 864 25.47 -13.53 41.18
N CYS A 865 24.54 -12.88 40.49
CA CYS A 865 23.73 -11.78 41.04
C CYS A 865 22.21 -12.08 41.13
N SER A 866 21.82 -13.35 41.19
CA SER A 866 20.40 -13.78 41.22
C SER A 866 19.58 -13.24 42.41
N ASN A 867 20.24 -12.89 43.51
CA ASN A 867 19.60 -12.38 44.74
C ASN A 867 19.51 -10.84 44.78
N VAL A 868 20.03 -10.14 43.78
CA VAL A 868 20.07 -8.68 43.72
C VAL A 868 19.01 -8.20 42.72
N GLY A 869 18.30 -7.13 43.06
CA GLY A 869 17.36 -6.49 42.12
C GLY A 869 18.09 -6.03 40.85
N HIS A 870 17.49 -6.23 39.69
CA HIS A 870 18.12 -5.94 38.39
C HIS A 870 18.59 -4.49 38.24
N GLU A 871 17.98 -3.57 38.99
CA GLU A 871 18.34 -2.16 39.08
C GLU A 871 19.73 -1.87 39.66
N ASN A 872 20.33 -2.78 40.46
CA ASN A 872 21.58 -2.56 41.19
C ASN A 872 22.67 -3.60 40.87
N VAL A 873 22.55 -4.28 39.73
CA VAL A 873 23.40 -5.44 39.44
C VAL A 873 24.84 -5.05 39.14
N LEU A 874 25.10 -3.83 38.67
CA LEU A 874 26.48 -3.37 38.44
C LEU A 874 27.32 -3.49 39.71
N HIS A 875 26.78 -3.05 40.86
CA HIS A 875 27.47 -3.14 42.14
C HIS A 875 27.80 -4.59 42.55
N CYS A 876 26.91 -5.54 42.23
CA CYS A 876 27.17 -6.95 42.44
C CYS A 876 28.28 -7.48 41.51
N LEU A 877 28.22 -7.15 40.22
CA LEU A 877 29.21 -7.58 39.23
C LEU A 877 30.61 -7.02 39.53
N GLU A 878 30.70 -5.80 40.05
CA GLU A 878 31.96 -5.19 40.52
C GLU A 878 32.66 -6.05 41.58
N GLY A 879 31.90 -6.62 42.52
CA GLY A 879 32.43 -7.49 43.57
C GLY A 879 32.89 -8.87 43.07
N HIS A 880 32.42 -9.29 41.90
CA HIS A 880 32.73 -10.59 41.29
C HIS A 880 33.63 -10.48 40.04
N LYS A 881 34.21 -9.30 39.76
CA LYS A 881 35.03 -9.06 38.56
C LYS A 881 36.22 -10.00 38.42
N ASP A 882 36.82 -10.41 39.53
CA ASP A 882 37.98 -11.30 39.58
C ASP A 882 37.59 -12.80 39.70
N ASP A 883 36.29 -13.13 39.70
CA ASP A 883 35.84 -14.52 39.84
C ASP A 883 36.01 -15.31 38.54
N LEU A 884 36.37 -16.59 38.65
CA LEU A 884 36.51 -17.50 37.50
C LEU A 884 35.23 -17.68 36.67
N ALA A 885 34.07 -17.33 37.23
CA ALA A 885 32.78 -17.42 36.56
C ALA A 885 32.43 -16.16 35.74
N MET A 886 33.26 -15.11 35.81
CA MET A 886 33.14 -13.88 35.03
C MET A 886 33.76 -14.09 33.64
N SER A 887 33.04 -13.75 32.57
CA SER A 887 33.60 -13.73 31.22
C SER A 887 34.46 -12.48 30.98
N ASP A 888 35.46 -12.60 30.10
CA ASP A 888 36.35 -11.49 29.74
C ASP A 888 35.56 -10.29 29.19
N ASP A 889 34.56 -10.53 28.33
CA ASP A 889 33.70 -9.49 27.75
C ASP A 889 32.89 -8.74 28.82
N CYS A 890 32.31 -9.45 29.79
CA CYS A 890 31.57 -8.82 30.88
C CYS A 890 32.52 -8.10 31.84
N ALA A 891 33.68 -8.67 32.16
CA ALA A 891 34.67 -8.03 33.01
C ALA A 891 35.20 -6.72 32.39
N GLU A 892 35.43 -6.69 31.07
CA GLU A 892 35.82 -5.49 30.34
C GLU A 892 34.72 -4.43 30.42
N LEU A 893 33.47 -4.80 30.14
CA LEU A 893 32.34 -3.87 30.23
C LEU A 893 32.16 -3.30 31.64
N VAL A 894 32.19 -4.15 32.66
CA VAL A 894 32.13 -3.70 34.07
C VAL A 894 33.26 -2.72 34.35
N SER A 895 34.46 -2.98 33.83
CA SER A 895 35.58 -2.05 33.93
C SER A 895 35.29 -0.69 33.26
N LYS A 896 34.70 -0.68 32.06
CA LYS A 896 34.30 0.56 31.38
C LYS A 896 33.25 1.33 32.19
N ARG A 897 32.23 0.64 32.73
CA ARG A 897 31.21 1.25 33.59
C ARG A 897 31.77 1.80 34.90
N GLN A 898 32.76 1.14 35.51
CA GLN A 898 33.45 1.67 36.69
C GLN A 898 34.15 3.01 36.39
N HIS A 899 34.78 3.15 35.21
CA HIS A 899 35.42 4.40 34.80
C HIS A 899 34.39 5.52 34.54
N GLU A 900 33.29 5.19 33.85
CA GLU A 900 32.18 6.12 33.62
C GLU A 900 31.60 6.58 34.96
N GLN A 901 31.32 5.66 35.88
CA GLN A 901 30.80 5.93 37.21
C GLN A 901 31.72 6.88 38.01
N ALA A 902 33.04 6.70 37.91
CA ALA A 902 34.01 7.51 38.63
C ALA A 902 34.12 8.96 38.11
N SER A 903 33.59 9.26 36.92
CA SER A 903 33.66 10.59 36.30
C SER A 903 32.81 11.65 37.00
N ASP A 904 31.70 11.27 37.63
CA ASP A 904 30.78 12.21 38.28
C ASP A 904 30.03 11.56 39.45
N ILE A 905 29.87 12.30 40.54
CA ILE A 905 29.16 11.81 41.73
C ILE A 905 27.71 11.42 41.44
N ARG A 906 27.07 12.04 40.44
CA ARG A 906 25.70 11.69 40.02
C ARG A 906 25.61 10.28 39.44
N LEU A 907 26.70 9.73 38.91
CA LEU A 907 26.72 8.35 38.40
C LEU A 907 26.94 7.32 39.54
N MET A 908 27.08 7.79 40.79
CA MET A 908 27.28 6.98 42.00
C MET A 908 26.06 7.12 42.95
N PRO A 909 24.92 6.46 42.67
CA PRO A 909 23.67 6.68 43.40
C PRO A 909 23.77 6.41 44.91
N VAL A 910 24.51 5.38 45.31
CA VAL A 910 24.72 5.00 46.72
C VAL A 910 25.53 6.07 47.46
N LEU A 911 26.62 6.55 46.86
CA LEU A 911 27.45 7.63 47.44
C LEU A 911 26.67 8.94 47.50
N TYR A 912 26.00 9.31 46.40
CA TYR A 912 25.27 10.57 46.30
C TYR A 912 24.16 10.66 47.37
N SER A 913 23.36 9.60 47.49
CA SER A 913 22.28 9.54 48.49
C SER A 913 22.81 9.57 49.93
N SER A 914 23.88 8.83 50.20
CA SER A 914 24.52 8.75 51.53
C SER A 914 25.23 10.04 51.96
N CYS A 915 25.78 10.81 51.00
CA CYS A 915 26.49 12.07 51.22
C CYS A 915 25.67 13.33 50.88
N SER A 916 24.37 13.21 50.63
CA SER A 916 23.52 14.30 50.11
C SER A 916 23.46 15.53 51.03
N LYS A 917 23.66 15.37 52.34
CA LYS A 917 23.70 16.48 53.30
C LYS A 917 25.04 17.21 53.23
N GLU A 918 26.13 16.45 53.23
CA GLU A 918 27.51 16.94 53.17
C GLU A 918 27.77 17.68 51.86
N ILE A 919 27.26 17.16 50.74
CA ILE A 919 27.37 17.83 49.44
C ILE A 919 26.74 19.23 49.51
N ARG A 920 25.56 19.37 50.12
CA ARG A 920 24.84 20.66 50.24
C ARG A 920 25.47 21.62 51.25
N GLU A 921 25.98 21.12 52.36
CA GLU A 921 26.44 21.94 53.49
C GLU A 921 27.96 22.19 53.48
N LEU A 922 28.77 21.20 53.09
CA LEU A 922 30.23 21.24 53.12
C LEU A 922 30.84 21.59 51.76
N CYS A 923 30.26 21.08 50.66
CA CYS A 923 30.73 21.29 49.29
C CYS A 923 29.86 22.30 48.52
N LYS A 924 29.57 23.46 49.14
CA LYS A 924 28.62 24.45 48.61
C LYS A 924 28.96 24.96 47.21
N ASN A 925 30.24 25.20 46.93
CA ASN A 925 30.68 25.72 45.64
C ASN A 925 30.49 24.67 44.54
N GLU A 926 30.87 23.44 44.83
CA GLU A 926 30.75 22.29 43.93
C GLU A 926 29.27 21.90 43.72
N TYR A 927 28.44 22.01 44.76
CA TYR A 927 27.00 21.82 44.67
C TYR A 927 26.31 22.91 43.84
N ALA A 928 26.76 24.17 43.91
CA ALA A 928 26.27 25.23 43.04
C ALA A 928 26.61 24.96 41.56
N LEU A 929 27.79 24.38 41.28
CA LEU A 929 28.17 23.93 39.94
C LEU A 929 27.28 22.78 39.46
N LEU A 930 27.03 21.77 40.30
CA LEU A 930 26.10 20.66 40.00
C LEU A 930 24.71 21.17 39.57
N LYS A 931 24.19 22.19 40.26
CA LYS A 931 22.87 22.77 39.96
C LYS A 931 22.87 23.62 38.69
N SER A 932 23.97 24.33 38.43
CA SER A 932 24.11 25.19 37.25
C SER A 932 24.30 24.38 35.96
N PHE A 933 24.91 23.19 36.07
CA PHE A 933 25.22 22.32 34.94
C PHE A 933 24.67 20.89 35.19
N PRO A 934 23.33 20.70 35.14
CA PRO A 934 22.70 19.43 35.50
C PRO A 934 22.99 18.29 34.50
N ASP A 935 23.38 18.63 33.26
CA ASP A 935 23.65 17.70 32.17
C ASP A 935 25.13 17.69 31.73
N GLU A 936 26.03 18.41 32.40
CA GLU A 936 27.48 18.37 32.08
C GLU A 936 28.23 17.63 33.17
N ASP A 937 29.20 16.79 32.81
CA ASP A 937 30.07 16.07 33.74
C ASP A 937 31.03 17.04 34.44
N ILE A 938 31.02 17.06 35.77
CA ILE A 938 31.88 17.97 36.56
C ILE A 938 33.19 17.31 37.02
N GLN A 939 33.61 16.24 36.32
CA GLN A 939 34.93 15.58 36.45
C GLN A 939 35.34 15.28 37.91
N GLY A 940 34.43 14.70 38.69
CA GLY A 940 34.74 14.26 40.06
C GLY A 940 35.01 15.37 41.07
N LYS A 941 34.76 16.66 40.77
CA LYS A 941 35.04 17.79 41.69
C LYS A 941 34.37 17.65 43.07
N VAL A 942 33.13 17.16 43.11
CA VAL A 942 32.40 16.94 44.37
C VAL A 942 33.03 15.80 45.17
N ILE A 943 33.45 14.73 44.50
CA ILE A 943 34.17 13.61 45.15
C ILE A 943 35.48 14.13 45.74
N GLY A 944 36.21 14.98 45.01
CA GLY A 944 37.42 15.65 45.49
C GLY A 944 37.17 16.49 46.76
N CYS A 945 36.09 17.27 46.79
CA CYS A 945 35.70 18.03 47.98
C CYS A 945 35.38 17.12 49.18
N LEU A 946 34.61 16.04 48.97
CA LEU A 946 34.28 15.09 50.04
C LEU A 946 35.54 14.38 50.58
N ARG A 947 36.46 13.99 49.70
CA ARG A 947 37.77 13.41 50.09
C ARG A 947 38.61 14.38 50.90
N GLN A 948 38.62 15.66 50.55
CA GLN A 948 39.31 16.68 51.33
C GLN A 948 38.76 16.76 52.77
N TRP A 949 37.43 16.83 52.93
CA TRP A 949 36.80 16.84 54.26
C TRP A 949 37.06 15.58 55.08
N LEU A 950 37.18 14.40 54.43
CA LEU A 950 37.55 13.16 55.12
C LEU A 950 38.95 13.25 55.76
N THR A 951 39.89 13.93 55.10
CA THR A 951 41.26 14.09 55.61
C THR A 951 41.46 15.27 56.56
N GLU A 952 40.68 16.35 56.41
CA GLU A 952 40.86 17.58 57.20
C GLU A 952 40.05 17.58 58.51
N ASP A 953 38.78 17.17 58.46
CA ASP A 953 37.87 17.20 59.62
C ASP A 953 36.70 16.22 59.42
N ASN A 954 36.96 14.92 59.60
CA ASN A 954 35.98 13.87 59.37
C ASN A 954 34.77 13.92 60.33
N SER A 955 34.88 14.66 61.45
CA SER A 955 33.82 14.77 62.47
C SER A 955 32.56 15.49 61.94
N LYS A 956 32.73 16.28 60.88
CA LYS A 956 31.64 17.01 60.21
C LYS A 956 30.84 16.18 59.21
N MET A 957 31.30 14.97 58.90
CA MET A 957 30.64 14.07 57.95
C MET A 957 29.84 13.01 58.69
N SER A 958 28.68 12.62 58.17
CA SER A 958 27.89 11.50 58.71
C SER A 958 28.59 10.16 58.53
N ASP A 959 28.33 9.23 59.45
CA ASP A 959 28.93 7.89 59.42
C ASP A 959 28.63 7.16 58.10
N LYS A 960 27.41 7.32 57.58
CA LYS A 960 26.99 6.75 56.28
C LYS A 960 27.84 7.28 55.14
N CYS A 961 27.99 8.60 55.02
CA CYS A 961 28.82 9.21 53.99
C CYS A 961 30.29 8.79 54.10
N ARG A 962 30.83 8.71 55.32
CA ARG A 962 32.23 8.30 55.54
C ARG A 962 32.49 6.86 55.09
N VAL A 963 31.58 5.93 55.38
CA VAL A 963 31.73 4.52 54.98
C VAL A 963 31.73 4.38 53.46
N GLU A 964 30.74 4.97 52.78
CA GLU A 964 30.66 4.92 51.32
C GLU A 964 31.84 5.61 50.64
N LEU A 965 32.27 6.77 51.16
CA LEU A 965 33.43 7.47 50.60
C LEU A 965 34.73 6.68 50.78
N LYS A 966 34.91 6.02 51.94
CA LYS A 966 36.06 5.14 52.16
C LYS A 966 36.05 3.96 51.19
N HIS A 967 34.88 3.39 50.89
CA HIS A 967 34.75 2.34 49.88
C HIS A 967 35.17 2.84 48.49
N VAL A 968 34.79 4.06 48.11
CA VAL A 968 35.24 4.68 46.84
C VAL A 968 36.75 4.90 46.81
N ILE A 969 37.35 5.36 47.92
CA ILE A 969 38.82 5.52 48.01
C ILE A 969 39.53 4.17 47.92
N TYR A 970 39.03 3.15 48.62
CA TYR A 970 39.55 1.79 48.57
C TYR A 970 39.55 1.23 47.14
N ASN A 971 38.47 1.44 46.37
CA ASN A 971 38.40 1.01 44.97
C ASN A 971 39.42 1.75 44.08
N THR A 972 39.66 3.05 44.33
CA THR A 972 40.71 3.78 43.61
C THR A 972 42.14 3.38 43.98
N GLU A 973 42.34 2.71 45.13
CA GLU A 973 43.65 2.15 45.49
C GLU A 973 43.89 0.81 44.80
N LEU A 974 42.84 -0.01 44.62
CA LEU A 974 42.91 -1.23 43.81
C LEU A 974 43.10 -0.93 42.31
N ASP A 975 42.41 0.10 41.81
CA ASP A 975 42.53 0.58 40.43
C ASP A 975 42.68 2.12 40.39
N PRO A 976 43.92 2.63 40.31
CA PRO A 976 44.21 4.07 40.29
C PRO A 976 43.65 4.82 39.07
N THR A 977 43.24 4.11 38.02
CA THR A 977 42.60 4.71 36.84
C THR A 977 41.22 5.29 37.16
N LEU A 978 40.55 4.76 38.19
CA LEU A 978 39.26 5.23 38.68
C LEU A 978 39.37 6.56 39.44
N ASP A 979 40.55 6.98 39.87
CA ASP A 979 40.77 8.32 40.43
C ASP A 979 41.01 9.33 39.29
N ILE A 980 39.92 9.82 38.69
CA ILE A 980 39.99 10.70 37.51
C ILE A 980 40.93 11.92 37.72
N PRO A 981 40.88 12.67 38.85
CA PRO A 981 41.82 13.75 39.10
C PRO A 981 43.29 13.30 39.17
N PHE A 982 43.57 12.16 39.81
CA PHE A 982 44.93 11.62 39.89
C PHE A 982 45.42 11.12 38.53
N TYR A 983 44.64 10.29 37.86
CA TYR A 983 45.01 9.67 36.59
C TYR A 983 45.21 10.72 35.50
N SER A 984 44.31 11.70 35.37
CA SER A 984 44.44 12.79 34.39
C SER A 984 45.69 13.65 34.63
N ALA A 985 46.01 13.97 35.89
CA ALA A 985 47.20 14.76 36.23
C ALA A 985 48.51 13.97 36.05
N CYS A 986 48.50 12.67 36.34
CA CYS A 986 49.69 11.83 36.33
C CYS A 986 49.91 11.03 35.04
N LYS A 987 48.96 11.00 34.09
CA LYS A 987 49.00 10.16 32.87
C LYS A 987 50.35 10.19 32.15
N SER A 988 50.86 11.38 31.85
CA SER A 988 52.14 11.55 31.13
C SER A 988 53.36 11.02 31.90
N GLU A 989 53.35 11.10 33.22
CA GLU A 989 54.42 10.58 34.08
C GLU A 989 54.28 9.06 34.26
N LEU A 990 53.06 8.54 34.32
CA LEU A 990 52.78 7.10 34.39
C LEU A 990 53.26 6.40 33.11
N ASP A 991 52.91 6.92 31.94
CA ASP A 991 53.32 6.38 30.64
C ASP A 991 54.85 6.41 30.46
N ARG A 992 55.53 7.37 31.11
CA ARG A 992 56.99 7.54 31.01
C ARG A 992 57.78 6.73 32.04
N LEU A 993 57.29 6.65 33.28
CA LEU A 993 58.06 6.13 34.43
C LEU A 993 57.57 4.76 34.93
N CYS A 994 56.36 4.35 34.55
CA CYS A 994 55.69 3.16 35.06
C CYS A 994 55.12 2.25 33.94
N ALA A 995 55.58 2.42 32.69
CA ALA A 995 55.15 1.62 31.54
C ALA A 995 55.33 0.11 31.71
N ASP A 996 56.44 -0.33 32.31
CA ASP A 996 56.73 -1.76 32.53
C ASP A 996 55.77 -2.44 33.52
N GLY A 997 55.09 -1.65 34.37
CA GLY A 997 54.05 -2.13 35.27
C GLY A 997 52.79 -2.61 34.56
N TYR A 998 52.53 -2.14 33.33
CA TYR A 998 51.41 -2.59 32.49
C TYR A 998 51.69 -3.94 31.80
N ALA A 999 52.96 -4.30 31.59
CA ALA A 999 53.34 -5.33 30.62
C ALA A 999 53.49 -6.76 31.19
N THR A 1000 53.58 -6.95 32.51
CA THR A 1000 53.98 -8.24 33.10
C THR A 1000 52.84 -9.10 33.64
N GLY A 1001 51.59 -8.63 33.65
CA GLY A 1001 50.40 -9.45 33.97
C GLY A 1001 50.34 -10.06 35.38
N ILE A 1002 51.36 -9.85 36.23
CA ILE A 1002 51.38 -10.30 37.62
C ILE A 1002 51.03 -9.10 38.50
N GLY A 1003 49.74 -8.80 38.62
CA GLY A 1003 49.19 -7.82 39.58
C GLY A 1003 48.23 -6.76 39.02
N GLY A 1004 48.13 -6.56 37.70
CA GLY A 1004 47.21 -5.57 37.10
C GLY A 1004 47.44 -4.12 37.56
N HIS A 1005 46.42 -3.26 37.46
CA HIS A 1005 46.44 -1.84 37.87
C HIS A 1005 46.91 -1.59 39.33
N ARG A 1006 46.92 -2.62 40.19
CA ARG A 1006 47.32 -2.56 41.61
C ARG A 1006 48.78 -2.13 41.84
N GLY A 1007 49.65 -2.24 40.83
CA GLY A 1007 51.07 -1.85 40.91
C GLY A 1007 51.38 -0.41 40.51
N ILE A 1008 50.45 0.29 39.84
CA ILE A 1008 50.67 1.64 39.28
C ILE A 1008 50.97 2.63 40.40
N LEU A 1009 50.19 2.58 41.47
CA LEU A 1009 50.29 3.51 42.57
C LEU A 1009 51.57 3.29 43.39
N GLU A 1010 51.96 2.03 43.62
CA GLU A 1010 53.26 1.71 44.24
C GLU A 1010 54.44 2.18 43.39
N CYS A 1011 54.36 1.98 42.06
CA CYS A 1011 55.40 2.44 41.15
C CYS A 1011 55.59 3.95 41.26
N ILE A 1012 54.52 4.74 41.11
CA ILE A 1012 54.64 6.20 41.11
C ILE A 1012 55.00 6.75 42.50
N LYS A 1013 54.55 6.11 43.60
CA LYS A 1013 54.97 6.45 44.97
C LYS A 1013 56.48 6.24 45.14
N ALA A 1014 57.05 5.16 44.60
CA ALA A 1014 58.49 4.92 44.60
C ALA A 1014 59.25 5.96 43.75
N ARG A 1015 58.77 6.26 42.54
CA ARG A 1015 59.34 7.30 41.67
C ARG A 1015 59.28 8.70 42.32
N TYR A 1016 58.20 8.99 43.04
CA TYR A 1016 58.07 10.21 43.84
C TYR A 1016 59.10 10.24 44.97
N ALA A 1017 59.31 9.13 45.69
CA ALA A 1017 60.35 9.01 46.73
C ALA A 1017 61.77 9.25 46.17
N GLU A 1018 62.05 8.75 44.96
CA GLU A 1018 63.29 8.97 44.21
C GLU A 1018 63.43 10.41 43.67
N GLY A 1019 62.32 11.16 43.56
CA GLY A 1019 62.30 12.54 43.06
C GLY A 1019 62.30 12.65 41.53
N THR A 1020 61.86 11.59 40.83
CA THR A 1020 61.87 11.52 39.35
C THR A 1020 60.61 12.07 38.69
N VAL A 1021 59.53 12.25 39.46
CA VAL A 1021 58.28 12.90 39.03
C VAL A 1021 58.50 14.41 38.94
N LYS A 1022 58.30 15.00 37.75
CA LYS A 1022 58.55 16.43 37.51
C LYS A 1022 57.28 17.25 37.57
N ASP A 1023 56.18 16.73 37.03
CA ASP A 1023 54.91 17.45 36.97
C ASP A 1023 54.36 17.81 38.36
N GLU A 1024 54.09 19.10 38.58
CA GLU A 1024 53.68 19.61 39.88
C GLU A 1024 52.22 19.26 40.20
N THR A 1025 51.36 19.11 39.19
CA THR A 1025 49.96 18.72 39.38
C THR A 1025 49.86 17.24 39.76
N CYS A 1026 50.67 16.38 39.13
CA CYS A 1026 50.80 14.98 39.51
C CYS A 1026 51.33 14.84 40.95
N LYS A 1027 52.37 15.60 41.33
CA LYS A 1027 52.86 15.60 42.73
C LYS A 1027 51.77 15.98 43.73
N GLN A 1028 50.94 16.98 43.43
CA GLN A 1028 49.85 17.38 44.31
C GLN A 1028 48.82 16.26 44.50
N GLN A 1029 48.50 15.51 43.44
CA GLN A 1029 47.58 14.37 43.54
C GLN A 1029 48.21 13.20 44.30
N ILE A 1030 49.49 12.91 44.08
CA ILE A 1030 50.24 11.91 44.86
C ILE A 1030 50.21 12.27 46.36
N LEU A 1031 50.42 13.54 46.70
CA LEU A 1031 50.33 14.02 48.09
C LEU A 1031 48.93 13.93 48.68
N ARG A 1032 47.88 14.10 47.87
CA ARG A 1032 46.48 13.90 48.30
C ARG A 1032 46.27 12.44 48.67
N VAL A 1033 46.62 11.51 47.79
CA VAL A 1033 46.51 10.07 48.03
C VAL A 1033 47.24 9.68 49.32
N MET A 1034 48.48 10.15 49.50
CA MET A 1034 49.25 9.87 50.73
C MET A 1034 48.59 10.41 52.01
N LYS A 1035 47.84 11.51 51.94
CA LYS A 1035 47.09 12.03 53.10
C LYS A 1035 45.88 11.15 53.42
N GLU A 1036 45.20 10.65 52.40
CA GLU A 1036 44.07 9.73 52.54
C GLU A 1036 44.54 8.42 53.22
N GLU A 1037 45.65 7.84 52.75
CA GLU A 1037 46.29 6.66 53.35
C GLU A 1037 46.76 6.89 54.79
N LEU A 1038 47.30 8.07 55.09
CA LEU A 1038 47.74 8.42 56.44
C LEU A 1038 46.55 8.49 57.42
N ALA A 1039 45.38 8.92 56.94
CA ALA A 1039 44.20 9.12 57.77
C ALA A 1039 43.59 7.79 58.26
N ASP A 1040 43.66 6.71 57.47
CA ASP A 1040 43.21 5.38 57.86
C ASP A 1040 44.02 4.30 57.13
N ILE A 1041 44.65 3.40 57.88
CA ILE A 1041 45.49 2.34 57.31
C ILE A 1041 44.74 1.44 56.33
N HIS A 1042 43.42 1.29 56.47
CA HIS A 1042 42.62 0.47 55.55
C HIS A 1042 42.51 1.07 54.14
N LEU A 1043 42.87 2.34 53.98
CA LEU A 1043 42.94 3.01 52.68
C LEU A 1043 44.30 2.77 52.00
N ASP A 1044 45.30 2.21 52.68
CA ASP A 1044 46.53 1.72 52.06
C ASP A 1044 46.46 0.19 51.99
N VAL A 1045 45.86 -0.33 50.91
CA VAL A 1045 45.53 -1.76 50.77
C VAL A 1045 46.78 -2.64 50.91
N ASN A 1046 47.90 -2.22 50.32
CA ASN A 1046 49.16 -2.96 50.34
C ASN A 1046 49.79 -2.97 51.74
N LEU A 1047 49.82 -1.83 52.44
CA LEU A 1047 50.33 -1.77 53.82
C LEU A 1047 49.43 -2.54 54.77
N TYR A 1048 48.11 -2.41 54.64
CA TYR A 1048 47.15 -3.12 55.49
C TYR A 1048 47.26 -4.64 55.31
N GLN A 1049 47.34 -5.14 54.06
CA GLN A 1049 47.52 -6.56 53.79
C GLN A 1049 48.82 -7.11 54.41
N ALA A 1050 49.93 -6.37 54.27
CA ALA A 1050 51.20 -6.74 54.89
C ALA A 1050 51.14 -6.75 56.43
N CYS A 1051 50.36 -5.84 57.03
CA CYS A 1051 50.26 -5.65 58.48
C CYS A 1051 49.03 -6.28 59.14
N ALA A 1052 48.14 -6.96 58.42
CA ALA A 1052 46.82 -7.37 58.92
C ALA A 1052 46.89 -8.26 60.17
N MET A 1053 47.83 -9.21 60.18
CA MET A 1053 48.07 -10.08 61.33
C MET A 1053 48.63 -9.31 62.54
N ASP A 1054 49.53 -8.36 62.29
CA ASP A 1054 50.15 -7.53 63.32
C ASP A 1054 49.14 -6.54 63.92
N VAL A 1055 48.23 -5.99 63.11
CA VAL A 1055 47.12 -5.13 63.58
C VAL A 1055 46.22 -5.91 64.54
N ARG A 1056 45.81 -7.13 64.19
CA ARG A 1056 44.99 -7.99 65.07
C ARG A 1056 45.71 -8.38 66.36
N HIS A 1057 47.03 -8.49 66.34
CA HIS A 1057 47.77 -8.94 67.52
C HIS A 1057 48.10 -7.80 68.50
N TYR A 1058 48.45 -6.63 67.97
CA TYR A 1058 48.97 -5.51 68.77
C TYR A 1058 48.00 -4.33 68.88
N CYS A 1059 47.01 -4.21 68.00
CA CYS A 1059 46.13 -3.04 67.88
C CYS A 1059 44.63 -3.42 67.80
N ASP A 1060 44.23 -4.59 68.33
CA ASP A 1060 42.84 -5.11 68.24
C ASP A 1060 41.81 -4.17 68.87
N ASP A 1061 42.14 -3.55 70.00
CA ASP A 1061 41.25 -2.64 70.75
C ASP A 1061 41.19 -1.22 70.16
N VAL A 1062 41.93 -0.93 69.09
CA VAL A 1062 42.03 0.42 68.51
C VAL A 1062 40.98 0.60 67.42
N GLN A 1063 40.08 1.58 67.61
CA GLN A 1063 39.11 1.94 66.57
C GLN A 1063 39.80 2.46 65.31
N SER A 1064 39.33 1.99 64.14
CA SER A 1064 39.82 2.42 62.83
C SER A 1064 39.54 3.90 62.55
N GLY A 1065 40.49 4.57 61.89
CA GLY A 1065 40.43 5.99 61.53
C GLY A 1065 41.34 6.89 62.38
N ASP A 1066 41.44 8.17 61.99
CA ASP A 1066 42.27 9.22 62.62
C ASP A 1066 43.74 8.82 62.83
N SER A 1067 44.30 8.02 61.93
CA SER A 1067 45.68 7.50 62.03
C SER A 1067 45.94 6.68 63.32
N LYS A 1068 44.91 6.24 64.05
CA LYS A 1068 45.05 5.57 65.36
C LYS A 1068 45.74 4.22 65.24
N ILE A 1069 45.30 3.36 64.32
CA ILE A 1069 45.94 2.05 64.08
C ILE A 1069 47.37 2.24 63.57
N LEU A 1070 47.59 3.20 62.68
CA LEU A 1070 48.91 3.49 62.16
C LEU A 1070 49.86 3.96 63.27
N SER A 1071 49.42 4.87 64.15
CA SER A 1071 50.21 5.29 65.32
C SER A 1071 50.50 4.14 66.29
N CYS A 1072 49.56 3.22 66.48
CA CYS A 1072 49.76 1.99 67.25
C CYS A 1072 50.87 1.12 66.62
N LEU A 1073 50.82 0.84 65.31
CA LEU A 1073 51.85 0.07 64.61
C LEU A 1073 53.22 0.76 64.63
N LEU A 1074 53.27 2.09 64.46
CA LEU A 1074 54.51 2.87 64.55
C LEU A 1074 55.13 2.76 65.95
N SER A 1075 54.31 2.78 67.01
CA SER A 1075 54.77 2.60 68.38
C SER A 1075 55.22 1.15 68.66
N ALA A 1076 54.52 0.16 68.11
CA ALA A 1076 54.89 -1.25 68.19
C ALA A 1076 56.21 -1.53 67.45
N ALA A 1077 56.44 -0.90 66.29
CA ALA A 1077 57.68 -1.03 65.52
C ALA A 1077 58.91 -0.52 66.28
N GLN A 1078 58.73 0.48 67.16
CA GLN A 1078 59.78 1.11 67.96
C GLN A 1078 59.99 0.44 69.33
N SER A 1079 59.05 -0.39 69.78
CA SER A 1079 59.12 -1.10 71.06
C SER A 1079 60.04 -2.32 70.97
N SER A 1080 60.82 -2.57 72.03
CA SER A 1080 61.63 -3.79 72.15
C SER A 1080 60.79 -5.06 72.38
N ASN A 1081 59.53 -4.90 72.81
CA ASN A 1081 58.67 -6.00 73.24
C ASN A 1081 57.68 -6.47 72.17
N ALA A 1082 57.60 -5.76 71.03
CA ALA A 1082 56.74 -6.14 69.90
C ALA A 1082 57.61 -6.49 68.70
N ARG A 1083 57.33 -7.65 68.08
CA ARG A 1083 57.95 -8.09 66.83
C ARG A 1083 56.89 -8.14 65.75
N LEU A 1084 56.81 -7.07 64.97
CA LEU A 1084 56.06 -7.05 63.71
C LEU A 1084 56.69 -8.02 62.72
N SER A 1085 55.87 -8.56 61.82
CA SER A 1085 56.33 -9.36 60.67
C SER A 1085 57.34 -8.59 59.81
N ASP A 1086 58.24 -9.31 59.14
CA ASP A 1086 59.27 -8.69 58.29
C ASP A 1086 58.65 -7.91 57.12
N GLU A 1087 57.54 -8.42 56.57
CA GLU A 1087 56.79 -7.79 55.49
C GLU A 1087 56.10 -6.48 55.95
N CYS A 1088 55.37 -6.52 57.08
CA CYS A 1088 54.78 -5.31 57.67
C CYS A 1088 55.85 -4.27 58.04
N ARG A 1089 56.96 -4.71 58.65
CA ARG A 1089 58.06 -3.81 59.07
C ARG A 1089 58.69 -3.12 57.86
N SER A 1090 58.98 -3.85 56.79
CA SER A 1090 59.56 -3.28 55.57
C SER A 1090 58.63 -2.25 54.95
N LYS A 1091 57.36 -2.61 54.72
CA LYS A 1091 56.37 -1.70 54.11
C LYS A 1091 56.10 -0.47 54.97
N LEU A 1092 56.02 -0.62 56.28
CA LEU A 1092 55.84 0.51 57.20
C LEU A 1092 57.05 1.47 57.18
N GLN A 1093 58.27 0.96 57.02
CA GLN A 1093 59.47 1.78 56.85
C GLN A 1093 59.51 2.51 55.51
N ASP A 1094 59.12 1.85 54.41
CA ASP A 1094 59.01 2.48 53.09
C ASP A 1094 58.04 3.66 53.13
N ARG A 1095 56.87 3.48 53.76
CA ARG A 1095 55.87 4.53 53.93
C ARG A 1095 56.34 5.67 54.83
N GLN A 1096 57.06 5.41 55.92
CA GLN A 1096 57.66 6.46 56.76
C GLN A 1096 58.59 7.39 55.95
N LEU A 1097 59.41 6.82 55.06
CA LEU A 1097 60.34 7.59 54.22
C LEU A 1097 59.58 8.49 53.24
N ILE A 1098 58.54 7.94 52.61
CA ILE A 1098 57.67 8.66 51.68
C ILE A 1098 56.92 9.79 52.40
N TRP A 1099 56.29 9.52 53.55
CA TRP A 1099 55.57 10.54 54.33
C TRP A 1099 56.50 11.65 54.83
N ALA A 1100 57.72 11.30 55.28
CA ALA A 1100 58.70 12.30 55.71
C ALA A 1100 59.09 13.24 54.56
N LYS A 1101 59.24 12.72 53.33
CA LYS A 1101 59.49 13.53 52.14
C LYS A 1101 58.28 14.40 51.77
N ALA A 1102 57.07 13.83 51.77
CA ALA A 1102 55.82 14.53 51.51
C ALA A 1102 55.60 15.71 52.47
N ILE A 1103 55.88 15.53 53.76
CA ILE A 1103 55.81 16.58 54.78
C ILE A 1103 56.83 17.69 54.51
N LYS A 1104 58.04 17.34 54.06
CA LYS A 1104 59.11 18.30 53.74
C LYS A 1104 58.82 19.13 52.48
N GLU A 1105 58.14 18.57 51.48
CA GLU A 1105 57.82 19.24 50.22
C GLU A 1105 56.50 20.04 50.26
N ARG A 1106 55.64 19.76 51.25
CA ARG A 1106 54.34 20.40 51.47
C ARG A 1106 54.49 21.92 51.54
N ARG A 1107 53.78 22.61 50.65
CA ARG A 1107 53.80 24.08 50.52
C ARG A 1107 53.34 24.80 51.80
N ASP A 1108 52.44 24.17 52.55
CA ASP A 1108 51.85 24.68 53.81
C ASP A 1108 52.86 24.83 54.97
N VAL A 1109 54.05 24.23 54.86
CA VAL A 1109 55.10 24.22 55.91
C VAL A 1109 56.38 24.90 55.44
N ARG A 1110 56.43 25.42 54.20
CA ARG A 1110 57.56 26.28 53.77
C ARG A 1110 57.45 27.63 54.47
N PRO A 1111 58.53 28.14 55.11
CA PRO A 1111 58.54 29.51 55.58
C PRO A 1111 58.32 30.45 54.37
N PRO A 1112 57.40 31.42 54.45
CA PRO A 1112 57.14 32.33 53.33
C PRO A 1112 58.39 33.16 53.03
N GLU A 1113 58.85 33.13 51.79
CA GLU A 1113 60.06 33.84 51.35
C GLU A 1113 59.75 35.29 50.93
N THR A 1114 58.49 35.58 50.58
CA THR A 1114 58.05 36.93 50.21
C THR A 1114 57.08 37.53 51.23
N VAL A 1115 57.12 38.86 51.37
CA VAL A 1115 56.23 39.62 52.29
C VAL A 1115 54.76 39.45 51.90
N VAL A 1116 54.47 39.26 50.61
CA VAL A 1116 53.12 39.01 50.07
C VAL A 1116 52.61 37.64 50.50
N GLU A 1117 53.44 36.60 50.40
CA GLU A 1117 53.11 35.25 50.88
C GLU A 1117 52.91 35.20 52.40
N PHE A 1118 53.72 35.95 53.17
CA PHE A 1118 53.53 36.07 54.62
C PHE A 1118 52.19 36.75 54.97
N ALA A 1119 51.79 37.77 54.21
CA ALA A 1119 50.50 38.43 54.41
C ALA A 1119 49.31 37.51 54.11
N HIS A 1120 49.37 36.73 53.03
CA HIS A 1120 48.35 35.72 52.72
C HIS A 1120 48.30 34.59 53.75
N PHE A 1121 49.46 34.15 54.26
CA PHE A 1121 49.57 33.16 55.33
C PHE A 1121 48.91 33.62 56.64
N VAL A 1122 49.16 34.88 57.05
CA VAL A 1122 48.51 35.46 58.24
C VAL A 1122 47.01 35.68 58.02
N ALA A 1123 46.59 36.06 56.81
CA ALA A 1123 45.18 36.27 56.47
C ALA A 1123 44.35 34.97 56.44
N GLY A 1124 44.96 33.86 56.01
CA GLY A 1124 44.34 32.52 55.98
C GLY A 1124 44.37 31.76 57.32
N SER A 1125 45.07 32.26 58.34
CA SER A 1125 45.22 31.57 59.61
C SER A 1125 43.98 31.74 60.53
N PRO A 1126 43.49 30.68 61.20
CA PRO A 1126 42.44 30.80 62.22
C PRO A 1126 42.88 31.64 63.42
N ALA A 1127 44.20 31.82 63.63
CA ALA A 1127 44.78 32.65 64.68
C ALA A 1127 45.14 34.08 64.20
N ARG A 1128 44.60 34.55 63.06
CA ARG A 1128 44.90 35.86 62.45
C ARG A 1128 44.88 37.02 63.44
N SER A 1129 43.90 37.05 64.34
CA SER A 1129 43.75 38.14 65.32
C SER A 1129 44.89 38.13 66.34
N SER A 1130 45.30 36.95 66.80
CA SER A 1130 46.40 36.80 67.75
C SER A 1130 47.75 37.12 67.11
N LEU A 1131 47.97 36.71 65.87
CA LEU A 1131 49.21 36.99 65.13
C LEU A 1131 49.34 38.48 64.78
N LEU A 1132 48.27 39.12 64.32
CA LEU A 1132 48.27 40.56 64.04
C LEU A 1132 48.50 41.39 65.31
N LEU A 1133 47.91 40.97 66.44
CA LEU A 1133 48.07 41.66 67.72
C LEU A 1133 49.50 41.49 68.27
N ALA A 1134 50.10 40.30 68.12
CA ALA A 1134 51.51 40.08 68.45
C ALA A 1134 52.46 40.92 67.58
N LEU A 1135 52.17 41.03 66.27
CA LEU A 1135 52.98 41.82 65.33
C LEU A 1135 52.87 43.33 65.63
N MET A 1136 51.66 43.82 65.91
CA MET A 1136 51.44 45.20 66.36
C MET A 1136 52.12 45.51 67.70
N MET A 1137 52.06 44.59 68.67
CA MET A 1137 52.77 44.74 69.94
C MET A 1137 54.29 44.76 69.75
N SER A 1138 54.82 43.91 68.86
CA SER A 1138 56.25 43.91 68.54
C SER A 1138 56.70 45.23 67.89
N LEU A 1139 55.91 45.79 66.96
CA LEU A 1139 56.18 47.10 66.36
C LEU A 1139 56.09 48.24 67.38
N LEU A 1140 55.13 48.18 68.31
CA LEU A 1140 55.02 49.12 69.42
C LEU A 1140 56.24 49.06 70.36
N ILE A 1141 56.76 47.85 70.64
CA ILE A 1141 57.99 47.66 71.42
C ILE A 1141 59.19 48.22 70.66
N PHE A 1142 59.33 47.95 69.36
CA PHE A 1142 60.40 48.53 68.54
C PHE A 1142 60.31 50.05 68.44
N PHE A 1143 59.11 50.61 68.31
CA PHE A 1143 58.89 52.05 68.30
C PHE A 1143 59.20 52.69 69.65
N ALA A 1144 58.79 52.07 70.76
CA ALA A 1144 59.14 52.50 72.11
C ALA A 1144 60.65 52.42 72.37
N CYS A 1145 61.31 51.33 72.00
CA CYS A 1145 62.77 51.19 72.04
C CYS A 1145 63.47 52.22 71.14
N GLY A 1146 62.96 52.49 69.94
CA GLY A 1146 63.48 53.51 69.02
C GLY A 1146 63.36 54.92 69.59
N MET A 1147 62.26 55.25 70.27
CA MET A 1147 62.08 56.54 70.96
C MET A 1147 62.98 56.68 72.19
N VAL A 1148 63.24 55.59 72.92
CA VAL A 1148 64.12 55.58 74.09
C VAL A 1148 65.60 55.64 73.67
N CYS A 1149 66.02 54.84 72.69
CA CYS A 1149 67.40 54.81 72.16
C CYS A 1149 67.73 56.03 71.27
N GLY A 1150 66.75 56.61 70.58
CA GLY A 1150 66.90 57.85 69.81
C GLY A 1150 67.09 59.11 70.67
N ARG A 1151 66.66 59.07 71.95
CA ARG A 1151 66.94 60.12 72.94
C ARG A 1151 68.29 59.93 73.66
N ILE A 1152 68.91 58.75 73.57
CA ILE A 1152 70.20 58.44 74.20
C ILE A 1152 71.40 58.72 73.26
N THR A 1153 71.19 58.84 71.94
CA THR A 1153 72.27 59.01 70.93
C THR A 1153 72.43 60.44 70.37
N ARG A 1154 71.83 61.47 70.97
CA ARG A 1154 72.06 62.89 70.61
C ARG A 1154 72.46 63.80 71.78
N ARG A 1155 73.32 63.31 72.68
CA ARG A 1155 74.19 64.15 73.51
C ARG A 1155 75.65 63.71 73.29
N ILE A 1156 76.52 64.69 72.95
CA ILE A 1156 78.00 64.68 72.87
C ILE A 1156 78.54 64.23 71.48
N ARG A 1157 79.44 64.92 70.78
CA ARG A 1157 80.29 66.12 71.04
C ARG A 1157 80.51 66.90 69.72
N ARG A 1158 80.46 68.24 69.80
CA ARG A 1158 81.17 69.14 68.88
C ARG A 1158 82.67 68.80 69.01
N ASP A 1159 83.28 68.28 67.95
CA ASP A 1159 84.72 68.39 67.60
C ASP A 1159 85.11 67.23 66.68
N LEU A 1160 84.68 67.29 65.42
CA LEU A 1160 85.33 66.64 64.27
C LEU A 1160 84.66 67.17 62.99
N LYS A 1161 84.84 68.47 62.79
CA LYS A 1161 84.74 69.17 61.50
C LYS A 1161 86.20 69.33 61.05
N ASN A 1162 86.63 68.55 60.05
CA ASN A 1162 87.72 68.81 59.09
C ASN A 1162 88.32 67.51 58.52
N ARG A 1163 87.69 66.99 57.47
CA ARG A 1163 88.35 66.72 56.18
C ARG A 1163 87.32 66.55 55.09
#